data_AF-A0A940TEN5-F1
#
_entry.id   AF-A0A940TEN5-F1
#
_cell.length_a   1.000
_cell.length_b   1.000
_cell.length_c   1.000
_cell.angle_alpha   90.00
_cell.angle_beta   90.00
_cell.angle_gamma   90.00
#
_symmetry.space_group_name_H-M   'P 1'
#
loop_
_entity.id
_entity.type
_entity.pdbx_description
1 polymer ?
#
loop_
_entity_poly.entity_id
_entity_poly.type
_entity_poly.pdbx_seq_one_letter_code
_entity_poly.pdbx_strand_id
1 'polypeptide(L)'
;MKKKIPYGATVFFLSFFCFFIAVMPVMISGNGLFTFYSDYNKQDLEFMSNTHYALRNGGLGWDWFTDLGSAHLESYSYYGLGSPFFWIMMILPEKLLLPAMPVMLCIKTATASLTAYLFIRRFSCTKEAAAVGGILYGFSGFALYNVIFYHFHDAIALFPLLLLAVEMAVSDGKKGVFAIVTALCACVNFYFFFGQVLFVLIYIAIRTTDKTFSLNIKKFGFLAAEAVIGTLMAGVILYPGFVAVSSSGRAGETIALSDFFLYDGIGFYFRYLQQLIMSPDPCLVSNLIETPKYKFGSLAMYLPVFSVVFAASYIRRNKKSWETKLILLSLIISLVPVLNSAFSLFNSNYYARWLYMPLLVICLMTSKVIDNPDKHPIKSSFAVVTGLFLAYSAYLIITFDKVDTLLAVAQFASSAVMYIMLAIVVFRLKRDKLFQLNCVSFAAVGAIILSCSFVWSSLSLDMHRELIVNNYKPQTMDKYRSENFERVELIDAYSNFNMFWHLPSSKSYISLCNDSIAELYGVLGEEYSVGGSYNSSAYPLRGLFSIRYVIDDVTPTDSSLTDKTGELTGFMGCTYKGTAGDFYIYENRHFVPMGFTYDSYCTYEDLEMINGIELRSMLLLEAVLLTDEQAETYAGNMHRFDISQLEYSTDRYYELCKERAAQSCDGFEASSDGFSAHITLDKQKLVFFSVPYDDGFTAYVNGAKVGIEKVSGGLMAIPCQVGDNEIEVVYRSQSFMAGLAISASGFVLYILYLALCTKKKKQQ
;
A
#
# COMPACT_ATOMS: atom_id res chain seq x y z
N MET A 1 -19.70 28.02 -34.50
CA MET A 1 -20.24 27.50 -33.21
C MET A 1 -19.09 26.92 -32.40
N LYS A 2 -18.61 27.61 -31.35
CA LYS A 2 -17.59 27.06 -30.45
C LYS A 2 -18.24 25.90 -29.67
N LYS A 3 -17.83 24.65 -29.91
CA LYS A 3 -18.28 23.49 -29.11
C LYS A 3 -17.94 23.81 -27.65
N LYS A 4 -18.97 24.02 -26.81
CA LYS A 4 -18.77 24.27 -25.37
C LYS A 4 -18.16 23.01 -24.76
N ILE A 5 -17.03 23.16 -24.06
CA ILE A 5 -16.41 22.08 -23.29
C ILE A 5 -17.45 21.56 -22.28
N PRO A 6 -17.66 20.23 -22.17
CA PRO A 6 -18.56 19.66 -21.15
C PRO A 6 -18.13 20.09 -19.76
N TYR A 7 -19.07 20.47 -18.90
CA TYR A 7 -18.76 21.04 -17.58
C TYR A 7 -17.97 20.07 -16.67
N GLY A 8 -18.13 18.75 -16.86
CA GLY A 8 -17.29 17.75 -16.19
C GLY A 8 -15.80 17.88 -16.55
N ALA A 9 -15.47 18.17 -17.81
CA ALA A 9 -14.08 18.42 -18.20
C ALA A 9 -13.53 19.70 -17.54
N THR A 10 -14.38 20.73 -17.34
CA THR A 10 -13.99 21.90 -16.55
C THR A 10 -13.66 21.54 -15.11
N VAL A 11 -14.46 20.68 -14.46
CA VAL A 11 -14.17 20.18 -13.10
C VAL A 11 -12.84 19.43 -13.07
N PHE A 12 -12.62 18.53 -14.03
CA PHE A 12 -11.39 17.76 -14.12
C PHE A 12 -10.15 18.68 -14.24
N PHE A 13 -10.11 19.57 -15.23
CA PHE A 13 -8.95 20.44 -15.43
C PHE A 13 -8.75 21.43 -14.29
N LEU A 14 -9.84 22.00 -13.74
CA LEU A 14 -9.75 22.88 -12.58
C LEU A 14 -9.13 22.14 -11.38
N SER A 15 -9.62 20.95 -11.06
CA SER A 15 -9.06 20.14 -9.98
C SER A 15 -7.62 19.72 -10.26
N PHE A 16 -7.28 19.36 -11.50
CA PHE A 16 -5.89 19.05 -11.87
C PHE A 16 -4.96 20.22 -11.53
N PHE A 17 -5.29 21.43 -12.00
CA PHE A 17 -4.44 22.60 -11.76
C PHE A 17 -4.43 23.04 -10.28
N CYS A 18 -5.55 22.88 -9.55
CA CYS A 18 -5.59 23.16 -8.11
C CYS A 18 -4.57 22.33 -7.33
N PHE A 19 -4.45 21.03 -7.61
CA PHE A 19 -3.46 20.18 -6.93
C PHE A 19 -2.06 20.37 -7.51
N PHE A 20 -1.94 20.58 -8.82
CA PHE A 20 -0.66 20.82 -9.49
C PHE A 20 0.08 22.03 -8.90
N ILE A 21 -0.62 23.10 -8.53
CA ILE A 21 -0.04 24.26 -7.85
C ILE A 21 0.61 23.89 -6.51
N ALA A 22 0.07 22.92 -5.77
CA ALA A 22 0.63 22.48 -4.50
C ALA A 22 1.87 21.59 -4.68
N VAL A 23 1.88 20.69 -5.67
CA VAL A 23 3.00 19.74 -5.87
C VAL A 23 4.14 20.32 -6.70
N MET A 24 3.86 21.26 -7.62
CA MET A 24 4.85 21.81 -8.55
C MET A 24 6.07 22.45 -7.87
N PRO A 25 5.95 23.25 -6.79
CA PRO A 25 7.13 23.78 -6.10
C PRO A 25 8.05 22.68 -5.54
N VAL A 26 7.45 21.58 -5.04
CA VAL A 26 8.19 20.42 -4.52
C VAL A 26 8.91 19.69 -5.64
N MET A 27 8.25 19.54 -6.80
CA MET A 27 8.87 18.97 -8.00
C MET A 27 10.04 19.81 -8.48
N ILE A 28 9.88 21.14 -8.54
CA ILE A 28 10.94 22.05 -8.99
C ILE A 28 12.15 21.97 -8.06
N SER A 29 11.94 21.96 -6.73
CA SER A 29 13.03 21.83 -5.77
C SER A 29 13.62 20.42 -5.68
N GLY A 30 12.97 19.42 -6.26
CA GLY A 30 13.43 18.03 -6.34
C GLY A 30 13.97 17.64 -7.72
N ASN A 31 14.30 18.60 -8.60
CA ASN A 31 14.75 18.35 -9.98
C ASN A 31 13.78 17.47 -10.80
N GLY A 32 12.48 17.64 -10.56
CA GLY A 32 11.39 16.87 -11.19
C GLY A 32 10.80 15.78 -10.29
N LEU A 33 11.50 15.37 -9.23
CA LEU A 33 11.01 14.39 -8.26
C LEU A 33 10.08 15.04 -7.24
N PHE A 34 9.01 14.34 -6.89
CA PHE A 34 8.16 14.68 -5.75
C PHE A 34 8.42 13.66 -4.65
N THR A 35 9.00 14.13 -3.55
CA THR A 35 9.15 13.37 -2.31
C THR A 35 8.11 13.85 -1.30
N PHE A 36 7.71 12.96 -0.39
CA PHE A 36 6.72 13.26 0.63
C PHE A 36 7.16 12.83 2.02
N TYR A 37 6.82 11.63 2.50
CA TYR A 37 7.35 11.01 3.71
C TYR A 37 6.83 9.57 3.83
N SER A 38 7.48 8.76 4.70
CA SER A 38 7.10 7.37 5.02
C SER A 38 6.75 6.53 3.78
N ASP A 39 5.55 5.94 3.68
CA ASP A 39 5.24 4.87 2.73
C ASP A 39 5.23 5.35 1.27
N TYR A 40 4.83 6.59 0.99
CA TYR A 40 4.94 7.15 -0.36
C TYR A 40 6.39 7.07 -0.84
N ASN A 41 7.25 7.44 0.08
CA ASN A 41 8.67 7.54 -0.11
C ASN A 41 9.29 6.13 -0.15
N LYS A 42 9.01 5.25 0.82
CA LYS A 42 9.64 3.92 1.02
C LYS A 42 9.04 2.77 0.20
N GLN A 43 7.86 2.97 -0.38
CA GLN A 43 7.12 1.94 -1.11
C GLN A 43 6.72 2.42 -2.49
N ASP A 44 5.91 3.47 -2.60
CA ASP A 44 5.25 3.78 -3.87
C ASP A 44 6.25 4.19 -4.98
N LEU A 45 7.35 4.87 -4.65
CA LEU A 45 8.40 5.22 -5.62
C LEU A 45 9.15 3.97 -6.10
N GLU A 46 9.62 3.14 -5.18
CA GLU A 46 10.42 1.94 -5.45
C GLU A 46 9.59 0.87 -6.15
N PHE A 47 8.36 0.65 -5.69
CA PHE A 47 7.45 -0.35 -6.28
C PHE A 47 7.06 0.02 -7.69
N MET A 48 6.85 1.32 -7.97
CA MET A 48 6.59 1.80 -9.33
C MET A 48 7.80 1.51 -10.24
N SER A 49 9.02 1.79 -9.78
CA SER A 49 10.25 1.52 -10.52
C SER A 49 10.48 0.02 -10.74
N ASN A 50 10.33 -0.77 -9.69
CA ASN A 50 10.53 -2.22 -9.72
C ASN A 50 9.55 -2.91 -10.68
N THR A 51 8.26 -2.61 -10.53
CA THR A 51 7.22 -3.21 -11.39
C THR A 51 7.41 -2.79 -12.85
N HIS A 52 7.83 -1.55 -13.11
CA HIS A 52 8.15 -1.09 -14.46
C HIS A 52 9.31 -1.87 -15.08
N TYR A 53 10.39 -2.08 -14.31
CA TYR A 53 11.52 -2.88 -14.72
C TYR A 53 11.13 -4.35 -14.97
N ALA A 54 10.42 -4.98 -14.03
CA ALA A 54 9.96 -6.36 -14.13
C ALA A 54 9.12 -6.59 -15.40
N LEU A 55 8.14 -5.71 -15.66
CA LEU A 55 7.29 -5.79 -16.84
C LEU A 55 8.05 -5.63 -18.17
N ARG A 56 9.17 -4.90 -18.18
CA ARG A 56 9.99 -4.71 -19.39
C ARG A 56 11.04 -5.80 -19.61
N ASN A 57 11.43 -6.53 -18.56
CA ASN A 57 12.56 -7.46 -18.58
C ASN A 57 12.20 -8.93 -18.27
N GLY A 58 10.94 -9.33 -18.42
CA GLY A 58 10.56 -10.75 -18.34
C GLY A 58 9.23 -11.06 -17.65
N GLY A 59 8.48 -10.04 -17.20
CA GLY A 59 7.08 -10.19 -16.79
C GLY A 59 6.85 -10.29 -15.28
N LEU A 60 5.66 -10.78 -14.88
CA LEU A 60 5.17 -10.83 -13.49
C LEU A 60 5.58 -12.13 -12.76
N GLY A 61 6.77 -12.66 -13.06
CA GLY A 61 7.28 -13.92 -12.52
C GLY A 61 7.87 -13.77 -11.11
N TRP A 62 9.06 -14.33 -10.91
CA TRP A 62 9.81 -14.20 -9.67
C TRP A 62 10.57 -12.87 -9.62
N ASP A 63 10.49 -12.18 -8.48
CA ASP A 63 11.16 -10.91 -8.24
C ASP A 63 12.31 -11.08 -7.26
N TRP A 64 13.54 -10.92 -7.77
CA TRP A 64 14.78 -11.06 -6.99
C TRP A 64 15.11 -9.83 -6.15
N PHE A 65 14.39 -8.72 -6.33
CA PHE A 65 14.64 -7.44 -5.65
C PHE A 65 13.79 -7.26 -4.39
N THR A 66 12.83 -8.16 -4.16
CA THR A 66 11.91 -8.14 -3.02
C THR A 66 12.24 -9.26 -2.03
N ASP A 67 12.62 -8.88 -0.81
CA ASP A 67 13.14 -9.78 0.23
C ASP A 67 14.20 -10.75 -0.36
N LEU A 68 14.25 -12.01 0.10
CA LEU A 68 15.10 -13.05 -0.49
C LEU A 68 14.60 -13.55 -1.87
N GLY A 69 13.60 -12.91 -2.44
CA GLY A 69 12.87 -13.37 -3.62
C GLY A 69 11.39 -13.49 -3.30
N SER A 70 10.53 -12.97 -4.17
CA SER A 70 9.08 -13.04 -4.00
C SER A 70 8.33 -13.22 -5.31
N ALA A 71 7.15 -13.82 -5.22
CA ALA A 71 6.21 -13.92 -6.33
C ALA A 71 5.64 -12.52 -6.67
N HIS A 72 6.01 -11.97 -7.84
CA HIS A 72 5.76 -10.56 -8.14
C HIS A 72 4.26 -10.24 -8.24
N LEU A 73 3.47 -11.08 -8.92
CA LEU A 73 2.03 -10.86 -9.07
C LEU A 73 1.31 -10.84 -7.71
N GLU A 74 1.62 -11.79 -6.85
CA GLU A 74 1.06 -11.96 -5.52
C GLU A 74 1.41 -10.76 -4.63
N SER A 75 2.70 -10.43 -4.52
CA SER A 75 3.22 -9.33 -3.68
C SER A 75 2.74 -7.95 -4.13
N TYR A 76 2.59 -7.72 -5.44
CA TYR A 76 2.22 -6.40 -6.00
C TYR A 76 0.75 -6.26 -6.41
N SER A 77 -0.06 -7.32 -6.31
CA SER A 77 -1.51 -7.29 -6.60
C SER A 77 -2.27 -6.22 -5.81
N TYR A 78 -1.79 -5.88 -4.61
CA TYR A 78 -2.35 -4.82 -3.74
C TYR A 78 -1.96 -3.38 -4.18
N TYR A 79 -0.81 -3.21 -4.83
CA TYR A 79 -0.12 -1.92 -4.98
C TYR A 79 -0.36 -1.18 -6.30
N GLY A 80 -1.15 -1.76 -7.22
CA GLY A 80 -1.60 -1.03 -8.41
C GLY A 80 -1.63 -1.83 -9.72
N LEU A 81 -1.25 -3.11 -9.75
CA LEU A 81 -1.26 -3.92 -10.97
C LEU A 81 -2.62 -3.93 -11.70
N GLY A 82 -3.74 -3.82 -10.99
CA GLY A 82 -5.07 -3.71 -11.60
C GLY A 82 -5.54 -2.27 -11.87
N SER A 83 -4.71 -1.26 -11.63
CA SER A 83 -5.07 0.15 -11.76
C SER A 83 -4.91 0.68 -13.19
N PRO A 84 -5.93 1.35 -13.76
CA PRO A 84 -5.78 2.00 -15.06
C PRO A 84 -4.74 3.14 -15.03
N PHE A 85 -4.53 3.79 -13.89
CA PHE A 85 -3.53 4.85 -13.74
C PHE A 85 -2.12 4.28 -13.79
N PHE A 86 -1.90 3.11 -13.17
CA PHE A 86 -0.64 2.39 -13.21
C PHE A 86 -0.26 2.01 -14.66
N TRP A 87 -1.18 1.44 -15.42
CA TRP A 87 -0.90 1.05 -16.81
C TRP A 87 -0.60 2.24 -17.73
N ILE A 88 -1.15 3.43 -17.46
CA ILE A 88 -0.75 4.65 -18.18
C ILE A 88 0.71 5.00 -17.86
N MET A 89 1.15 4.85 -16.61
CA MET A 89 2.54 5.09 -16.21
C MET A 89 3.52 4.11 -16.87
N MET A 90 3.12 2.85 -17.07
CA MET A 90 3.97 1.82 -17.68
C MET A 90 4.38 2.11 -19.13
N ILE A 91 3.60 2.94 -19.85
CA ILE A 91 3.91 3.38 -21.22
C ILE A 91 5.16 4.27 -21.23
N LEU A 92 5.40 5.02 -20.15
CA LEU A 92 6.50 5.98 -20.07
C LEU A 92 7.87 5.27 -20.02
N PRO A 93 8.93 5.89 -20.55
CA PRO A 93 10.30 5.43 -20.32
C PRO A 93 10.68 5.63 -18.84
N GLU A 94 11.58 4.78 -18.32
CA GLU A 94 12.02 4.75 -16.91
C GLU A 94 12.41 6.15 -16.38
N LYS A 95 13.18 6.92 -17.17
CA LYS A 95 13.61 8.29 -16.81
C LYS A 95 12.47 9.29 -16.55
N LEU A 96 11.26 9.04 -17.06
CA LEU A 96 10.09 9.90 -16.86
C LEU A 96 9.13 9.34 -15.82
N LEU A 97 9.36 8.12 -15.32
CA LEU A 97 8.42 7.40 -14.47
C LEU A 97 8.19 8.15 -13.16
N LEU A 98 9.25 8.41 -12.39
CA LEU A 98 9.14 9.08 -11.09
C LEU A 98 8.72 10.55 -11.22
N PRO A 99 9.25 11.36 -12.17
CA PRO A 99 8.73 12.71 -12.39
C PRO A 99 7.26 12.78 -12.80
N ALA A 100 6.72 11.72 -13.41
CA ALA A 100 5.31 11.64 -13.79
C ALA A 100 4.38 11.23 -12.65
N MET A 101 4.87 10.60 -11.57
CA MET A 101 4.04 10.20 -10.43
C MET A 101 3.23 11.34 -9.80
N PRO A 102 3.80 12.51 -9.46
CA PRO A 102 3.01 13.64 -8.93
C PRO A 102 2.00 14.19 -9.94
N VAL A 103 2.32 14.16 -11.24
CA VAL A 103 1.37 14.54 -12.31
C VAL A 103 0.21 13.54 -12.35
N MET A 104 0.51 12.25 -12.23
CA MET A 104 -0.50 11.20 -12.15
C MET A 104 -1.34 11.32 -10.89
N LEU A 105 -0.76 11.72 -9.74
CA LEU A 105 -1.53 12.03 -8.54
C LEU A 105 -2.52 13.19 -8.78
N CYS A 106 -2.12 14.23 -9.52
CA CYS A 106 -3.03 15.30 -9.97
C CYS A 106 -4.17 14.75 -10.84
N ILE A 107 -3.87 13.80 -11.75
CA ILE A 107 -4.88 13.13 -12.59
C ILE A 107 -5.83 12.28 -11.75
N LYS A 108 -5.35 11.54 -10.76
CA LYS A 108 -6.17 10.74 -9.82
C LYS A 108 -7.11 11.65 -9.03
N THR A 109 -6.61 12.75 -8.45
CA THR A 109 -7.41 13.76 -7.72
C THR A 109 -8.45 14.44 -8.61
N ALA A 110 -8.08 14.78 -9.85
CA ALA A 110 -9.00 15.32 -10.85
C ALA A 110 -10.08 14.31 -11.25
N THR A 111 -9.72 13.04 -11.37
CA THR A 111 -10.66 11.95 -11.65
C THR A 111 -11.63 11.76 -10.49
N ALA A 112 -11.16 11.74 -9.24
CA ALA A 112 -12.02 11.71 -8.06
C ALA A 112 -13.03 12.86 -8.04
N SER A 113 -12.58 14.07 -8.39
CA SER A 113 -13.47 15.23 -8.50
C SER A 113 -14.51 15.07 -9.60
N LEU A 114 -14.11 14.54 -10.76
CA LEU A 114 -14.99 14.30 -11.90
C LEU A 114 -16.03 13.21 -11.61
N THR A 115 -15.62 12.07 -11.07
CA THR A 115 -16.53 10.95 -10.79
C THR A 115 -17.52 11.32 -9.69
N ALA A 116 -17.07 12.03 -8.64
CA ALA A 116 -17.94 12.59 -7.62
C ALA A 116 -18.90 13.63 -8.20
N TYR A 117 -18.43 14.50 -9.09
CA TYR A 117 -19.31 15.41 -9.84
C TYR A 117 -20.40 14.65 -10.61
N LEU A 118 -20.05 13.59 -11.35
CA LEU A 118 -21.01 12.80 -12.11
C LEU A 118 -22.05 12.12 -11.22
N PHE A 119 -21.63 11.56 -10.08
CA PHE A 119 -22.54 11.00 -9.08
C PHE A 119 -23.48 12.08 -8.52
N ILE A 120 -22.93 13.21 -8.08
CA ILE A 120 -23.70 14.30 -7.47
C ILE A 120 -24.66 14.93 -8.48
N ARG A 121 -24.28 15.06 -9.76
CA ARG A 121 -25.13 15.57 -10.85
C ARG A 121 -26.43 14.78 -11.03
N ARG A 122 -26.48 13.53 -10.56
CA ARG A 122 -27.71 12.74 -10.54
C ARG A 122 -28.75 13.29 -9.56
N PHE A 123 -28.32 13.88 -8.46
CA PHE A 123 -29.16 14.27 -7.33
C PHE A 123 -29.25 15.79 -7.12
N SER A 124 -28.25 16.54 -7.55
CA SER A 124 -28.25 17.99 -7.52
C SER A 124 -28.84 18.55 -8.81
N CYS A 125 -29.33 19.79 -8.74
CA CYS A 125 -30.01 20.41 -9.86
C CYS A 125 -29.03 21.14 -10.79
N THR A 126 -28.07 21.87 -10.24
CA THR A 126 -27.16 22.71 -11.04
C THR A 126 -25.79 22.07 -11.26
N LYS A 127 -25.15 22.45 -12.37
CA LYS A 127 -23.80 21.99 -12.71
C LYS A 127 -22.76 22.64 -11.79
N GLU A 128 -22.94 23.90 -11.39
CA GLU A 128 -22.06 24.63 -10.48
C GLU A 128 -22.06 24.02 -9.07
N ALA A 129 -23.24 23.75 -8.48
CA ALA A 129 -23.32 23.17 -7.14
C ALA A 129 -22.72 21.76 -7.07
N ALA A 130 -22.92 20.95 -8.13
CA ALA A 130 -22.25 19.65 -8.24
C ALA A 130 -20.73 19.78 -8.38
N ALA A 131 -20.25 20.81 -9.08
CA ALA A 131 -18.83 21.10 -9.22
C ALA A 131 -18.18 21.31 -7.86
N VAL A 132 -18.83 22.09 -6.98
CA VAL A 132 -18.38 22.28 -5.60
C VAL A 132 -18.26 20.93 -4.91
N GLY A 133 -19.30 20.09 -4.94
CA GLY A 133 -19.26 18.78 -4.30
C GLY A 133 -18.15 17.88 -4.85
N GLY A 134 -17.91 17.89 -6.16
CA GLY A 134 -16.82 17.15 -6.81
C GLY A 134 -15.45 17.61 -6.34
N ILE A 135 -15.18 18.93 -6.37
CA ILE A 135 -13.92 19.51 -5.88
C ILE A 135 -13.73 19.17 -4.39
N LEU A 136 -14.76 19.31 -3.57
CA LEU A 136 -14.67 19.00 -2.13
C LEU A 136 -14.33 17.54 -1.86
N TYR A 137 -14.79 16.61 -2.69
CA TYR A 137 -14.47 15.18 -2.54
C TYR A 137 -13.00 14.90 -2.88
N GLY A 138 -12.53 15.39 -4.04
CA GLY A 138 -11.15 15.18 -4.48
C GLY A 138 -10.10 15.87 -3.58
N PHE A 139 -10.47 16.98 -2.94
CA PHE A 139 -9.60 17.73 -2.01
C PHE A 139 -10.01 17.59 -0.55
N SER A 140 -10.77 16.55 -0.23
CA SER A 140 -11.16 16.29 1.14
C SER A 140 -9.97 15.96 2.02
N GLY A 141 -10.13 16.11 3.34
CA GLY A 141 -9.12 15.71 4.31
C GLY A 141 -8.69 14.26 4.14
N PHE A 142 -9.62 13.36 3.77
CA PHE A 142 -9.31 11.97 3.46
C PHE A 142 -8.37 11.86 2.26
N ALA A 143 -8.66 12.54 1.15
CA ALA A 143 -7.81 12.48 -0.04
C ALA A 143 -6.40 13.02 0.23
N LEU A 144 -6.30 14.15 0.95
CA LEU A 144 -5.00 14.74 1.31
C LEU A 144 -4.21 13.86 2.29
N TYR A 145 -4.86 13.37 3.35
CA TYR A 145 -4.23 12.47 4.32
C TYR A 145 -3.57 11.26 3.63
N ASN A 146 -4.26 10.67 2.66
CA ASN A 146 -3.80 9.48 1.96
C ASN A 146 -2.85 9.77 0.78
N VAL A 147 -2.33 10.99 0.60
CA VAL A 147 -1.22 11.25 -0.35
C VAL A 147 -0.01 10.37 -0.04
N ILE A 148 0.21 10.05 1.24
CA ILE A 148 1.21 9.06 1.68
C ILE A 148 0.99 7.65 1.08
N PHE A 149 -0.24 7.27 0.73
CA PHE A 149 -0.57 5.98 0.13
C PHE A 149 -1.02 6.19 -1.32
N TYR A 150 -0.07 6.34 -2.24
CA TYR A 150 -0.33 6.77 -3.61
C TYR A 150 -1.37 5.91 -4.35
N HIS A 151 -1.37 4.60 -4.09
CA HIS A 151 -2.30 3.65 -4.69
C HIS A 151 -3.73 3.73 -4.12
N PHE A 152 -3.95 4.30 -2.91
CA PHE A 152 -5.30 4.44 -2.32
C PHE A 152 -6.18 5.41 -3.10
N HIS A 153 -5.56 6.39 -3.77
CA HIS A 153 -6.26 7.38 -4.58
C HIS A 153 -7.07 6.77 -5.73
N ASP A 154 -6.74 5.55 -6.15
CA ASP A 154 -7.47 4.86 -7.20
C ASP A 154 -8.87 4.44 -6.71
N ALA A 155 -8.96 3.92 -5.49
CA ALA A 155 -10.22 3.58 -4.85
C ALA A 155 -11.08 4.83 -4.61
N ILE A 156 -10.47 5.92 -4.12
CA ILE A 156 -11.13 7.21 -3.92
C ILE A 156 -11.68 7.72 -5.26
N ALA A 157 -10.89 7.65 -6.33
CA ALA A 157 -11.25 8.17 -7.64
C ALA A 157 -12.40 7.42 -8.30
N LEU A 158 -12.50 6.11 -8.09
CA LEU A 158 -13.43 5.25 -8.83
C LEU A 158 -14.70 4.93 -8.05
N PHE A 159 -14.69 5.00 -6.72
CA PHE A 159 -15.86 4.70 -5.90
C PHE A 159 -17.13 5.50 -6.23
N PRO A 160 -17.09 6.81 -6.57
CA PRO A 160 -18.30 7.51 -6.96
C PRO A 160 -18.99 6.91 -8.20
N LEU A 161 -18.22 6.29 -9.11
CA LEU A 161 -18.78 5.54 -10.24
C LEU A 161 -19.51 4.29 -9.77
N LEU A 162 -19.05 3.63 -8.70
CA LEU A 162 -19.71 2.43 -8.16
C LEU A 162 -21.12 2.75 -7.66
N LEU A 163 -21.27 3.81 -6.84
CA LEU A 163 -22.60 4.25 -6.41
C LEU A 163 -23.45 4.78 -7.57
N LEU A 164 -22.84 5.48 -8.53
CA LEU A 164 -23.55 5.93 -9.74
C LEU A 164 -24.04 4.73 -10.57
N ALA A 165 -23.27 3.65 -10.66
CA ALA A 165 -23.64 2.45 -11.39
C ALA A 165 -24.78 1.68 -10.69
N VAL A 166 -24.80 1.62 -9.35
CA VAL A 166 -25.95 1.11 -8.58
C VAL A 166 -27.21 1.89 -8.92
N GLU A 167 -27.10 3.21 -8.89
CA GLU A 167 -28.18 4.12 -9.24
C GLU A 167 -28.68 3.93 -10.68
N MET A 168 -27.77 3.83 -11.65
CA MET A 168 -28.10 3.54 -13.05
C MET A 168 -28.77 2.18 -13.22
N ALA A 169 -28.33 1.15 -12.49
CA ALA A 169 -28.88 -0.19 -12.57
C ALA A 169 -30.30 -0.29 -12.00
N VAL A 170 -30.54 0.35 -10.85
CA VAL A 170 -31.82 0.25 -10.13
C VAL A 170 -32.85 1.24 -10.66
N SER A 171 -32.46 2.50 -10.82
CA SER A 171 -33.36 3.59 -11.17
C SER A 171 -33.54 3.74 -12.69
N ASP A 172 -32.47 3.61 -13.47
CA ASP A 172 -32.53 3.77 -14.94
C ASP A 172 -32.67 2.42 -15.68
N GLY A 173 -32.55 1.29 -14.96
CA GLY A 173 -32.63 -0.05 -15.53
C GLY A 173 -31.46 -0.42 -16.45
N LYS A 174 -30.35 0.34 -16.42
CA LYS A 174 -29.17 0.07 -17.25
C LYS A 174 -28.48 -1.22 -16.79
N LYS A 175 -28.17 -2.11 -17.72
CA LYS A 175 -27.57 -3.42 -17.44
C LYS A 175 -26.11 -3.45 -17.83
N GLY A 176 -25.30 -4.13 -17.04
CA GLY A 176 -23.88 -4.43 -17.27
C GLY A 176 -22.90 -3.32 -16.86
N VAL A 177 -23.36 -2.10 -16.63
CA VAL A 177 -22.47 -1.01 -16.17
C VAL A 177 -22.01 -1.28 -14.73
N PHE A 178 -22.88 -1.83 -13.88
CA PHE A 178 -22.50 -2.14 -12.51
C PHE A 178 -21.47 -3.24 -12.47
N ALA A 179 -21.62 -4.31 -13.27
CA ALA A 179 -20.59 -5.35 -13.38
C ALA A 179 -19.21 -4.82 -13.80
N ILE A 180 -19.14 -3.94 -14.82
CA ILE A 180 -17.86 -3.35 -15.24
C ILE A 180 -17.23 -2.51 -14.14
N VAL A 181 -18.01 -1.66 -13.47
CA VAL A 181 -17.48 -0.79 -12.42
C VAL A 181 -17.09 -1.60 -11.18
N THR A 182 -17.84 -2.65 -10.85
CA THR A 182 -17.46 -3.62 -9.81
C THR A 182 -16.14 -4.30 -10.15
N ALA A 183 -15.96 -4.78 -11.38
CA ALA A 183 -14.69 -5.38 -11.82
C ALA A 183 -13.52 -4.39 -11.69
N LEU A 184 -13.73 -3.14 -12.14
CA LEU A 184 -12.73 -2.09 -12.07
C LEU A 184 -12.33 -1.78 -10.61
N CYS A 185 -13.29 -1.61 -9.71
CA CYS A 185 -13.03 -1.37 -8.30
C CYS A 185 -12.31 -2.56 -7.64
N ALA A 186 -12.66 -3.78 -8.02
CA ALA A 186 -12.06 -4.99 -7.46
C ALA A 186 -10.62 -5.23 -7.96
N CYS A 187 -10.32 -4.94 -9.23
CA CYS A 187 -8.96 -4.99 -9.77
C CYS A 187 -8.03 -4.00 -9.09
N VAL A 188 -8.53 -2.80 -8.78
CA VAL A 188 -7.68 -1.70 -8.29
C VAL A 188 -7.07 -2.00 -6.93
N ASN A 189 -7.88 -2.47 -5.97
CA ASN A 189 -7.39 -2.83 -4.65
C ASN A 189 -8.43 -3.67 -3.90
N PHE A 190 -8.10 -4.93 -3.58
CA PHE A 190 -9.02 -5.86 -2.95
C PHE A 190 -9.44 -5.43 -1.53
N TYR A 191 -8.54 -4.80 -0.76
CA TYR A 191 -8.81 -4.34 0.61
C TYR A 191 -9.89 -3.25 0.62
N PHE A 192 -9.78 -2.24 -0.25
CA PHE A 192 -10.82 -1.23 -0.39
C PHE A 192 -12.11 -1.80 -0.97
N PHE A 193 -12.01 -2.71 -1.94
CA PHE A 193 -13.16 -3.32 -2.57
C PHE A 193 -14.07 -4.05 -1.57
N PHE A 194 -13.50 -4.78 -0.61
CA PHE A 194 -14.27 -5.40 0.47
C PHE A 194 -15.11 -4.38 1.25
N GLY A 195 -14.50 -3.29 1.71
CA GLY A 195 -15.20 -2.21 2.41
C GLY A 195 -16.26 -1.53 1.54
N GLN A 196 -16.02 -1.40 0.23
CA GLN A 196 -16.98 -0.84 -0.73
C GLN A 196 -18.22 -1.73 -0.87
N VAL A 197 -18.06 -3.07 -0.91
CA VAL A 197 -19.19 -4.00 -0.94
C VAL A 197 -20.07 -3.80 0.29
N LEU A 198 -19.48 -3.77 1.49
CA LEU A 198 -20.22 -3.53 2.73
C LEU A 198 -20.96 -2.18 2.70
N PHE A 199 -20.29 -1.11 2.29
CA PHE A 199 -20.93 0.22 2.17
C PHE A 199 -22.05 0.23 1.14
N VAL A 200 -21.89 -0.42 -0.02
CA VAL A 200 -22.92 -0.50 -1.06
C VAL A 200 -24.17 -1.23 -0.55
N LEU A 201 -24.02 -2.30 0.24
CA LEU A 201 -25.14 -2.98 0.87
C LEU A 201 -25.89 -2.05 1.84
N ILE A 202 -25.16 -1.34 2.71
CA ILE A 202 -25.73 -0.34 3.63
C ILE A 202 -26.42 0.79 2.84
N TYR A 203 -25.77 1.28 1.79
CA TYR A 203 -26.30 2.32 0.92
C TYR A 203 -27.63 1.88 0.30
N ILE A 204 -27.69 0.70 -0.31
CA ILE A 204 -28.90 0.16 -0.92
C ILE A 204 -30.01 0.04 0.12
N ALA A 205 -29.72 -0.55 1.30
CA ALA A 205 -30.69 -0.71 2.38
C ALA A 205 -31.31 0.63 2.79
N ILE A 206 -30.49 1.67 3.03
CA ILE A 206 -30.98 3.01 3.40
C ILE A 206 -31.67 3.70 2.22
N ARG A 207 -31.15 3.55 0.99
CA ARG A 207 -31.67 4.18 -0.21
C ARG A 207 -33.07 3.72 -0.56
N THR A 208 -33.43 2.46 -0.27
CA THR A 208 -34.81 1.95 -0.43
C THR A 208 -35.86 2.68 0.44
N THR A 209 -35.43 3.42 1.46
CA THR A 209 -36.35 4.23 2.27
C THR A 209 -36.86 5.49 1.54
N ASP A 210 -36.25 5.84 0.40
CA ASP A 210 -36.71 6.91 -0.48
C ASP A 210 -37.50 6.32 -1.64
N LYS A 211 -38.70 6.85 -1.85
CA LYS A 211 -39.66 6.42 -2.88
C LYS A 211 -39.10 6.53 -4.30
N THR A 212 -38.11 7.39 -4.53
CA THR A 212 -37.46 7.53 -5.85
C THR A 212 -36.59 6.32 -6.22
N PHE A 213 -36.25 5.46 -5.25
CA PHE A 213 -35.41 4.28 -5.45
C PHE A 213 -36.20 3.00 -5.19
N SER A 214 -36.89 2.53 -6.24
CA SER A 214 -37.69 1.31 -6.16
C SER A 214 -36.86 0.07 -6.50
N LEU A 215 -36.52 -0.69 -5.47
CA LEU A 215 -35.84 -1.98 -5.56
C LEU A 215 -36.83 -3.11 -5.25
N ASN A 216 -37.06 -4.00 -6.22
CA ASN A 216 -37.80 -5.24 -6.03
C ASN A 216 -36.85 -6.44 -6.12
N ILE A 217 -37.33 -7.63 -5.76
CA ILE A 217 -36.52 -8.86 -5.74
C ILE A 217 -35.84 -9.15 -7.08
N LYS A 218 -36.51 -8.84 -8.20
CA LYS A 218 -35.96 -9.04 -9.55
C LYS A 218 -34.80 -8.08 -9.84
N LYS A 219 -34.95 -6.79 -9.49
CA LYS A 219 -33.87 -5.80 -9.64
C LYS A 219 -32.70 -6.12 -8.73
N PHE A 220 -32.97 -6.53 -7.49
CA PHE A 220 -31.94 -7.00 -6.57
C PHE A 220 -31.18 -8.20 -7.13
N GLY A 221 -31.89 -9.21 -7.67
CA GLY A 221 -31.26 -10.37 -8.31
C GLY A 221 -30.35 -10.00 -9.49
N PHE A 222 -30.76 -9.03 -10.32
CA PHE A 222 -29.89 -8.52 -11.40
C PHE A 222 -28.66 -7.79 -10.85
N LEU A 223 -28.82 -7.00 -9.80
CA LEU A 223 -27.71 -6.27 -9.18
C LEU A 223 -26.71 -7.24 -8.54
N ALA A 224 -27.20 -8.27 -7.86
CA ALA A 224 -26.39 -9.34 -7.28
C ALA A 224 -25.65 -10.14 -8.36
N ALA A 225 -26.33 -10.48 -9.47
CA ALA A 225 -25.68 -11.14 -10.61
C ALA A 225 -24.56 -10.27 -11.22
N GLU A 226 -24.80 -8.98 -11.41
CA GLU A 226 -23.77 -8.06 -11.90
C GLU A 226 -22.60 -7.90 -10.92
N ALA A 227 -22.86 -7.90 -9.60
CA ALA A 227 -21.80 -7.89 -8.60
C ALA A 227 -20.91 -9.13 -8.72
N VAL A 228 -21.50 -10.33 -8.76
CA VAL A 228 -20.76 -11.59 -8.89
C VAL A 228 -19.96 -11.63 -10.20
N ILE A 229 -20.60 -11.30 -11.33
CA ILE A 229 -19.93 -11.26 -12.63
C ILE A 229 -18.75 -10.28 -12.61
N GLY A 230 -18.94 -9.08 -12.06
CA GLY A 230 -17.89 -8.07 -11.95
C GLY A 230 -16.72 -8.55 -11.10
N THR A 231 -16.98 -9.16 -9.94
CA THR A 231 -15.93 -9.74 -9.09
C THR A 231 -15.18 -10.86 -9.80
N LEU A 232 -15.87 -11.76 -10.51
CA LEU A 232 -15.24 -12.82 -11.29
C LEU A 232 -14.34 -12.27 -12.39
N MET A 233 -14.76 -11.23 -13.11
CA MET A 233 -13.94 -10.58 -14.15
C MET A 233 -12.59 -10.07 -13.62
N ALA A 234 -12.51 -9.73 -12.33
CA ALA A 234 -11.28 -9.27 -11.67
C ALA A 234 -10.40 -10.40 -11.11
N GLY A 235 -10.74 -11.67 -11.34
CA GLY A 235 -10.03 -12.85 -10.82
C GLY A 235 -8.52 -12.87 -11.04
N VAL A 236 -8.02 -12.37 -12.16
CA VAL A 236 -6.58 -12.34 -12.51
C VAL A 236 -5.74 -11.49 -11.55
N ILE A 237 -6.35 -10.52 -10.85
CA ILE A 237 -5.68 -9.74 -9.79
C ILE A 237 -6.18 -10.16 -8.41
N LEU A 238 -7.49 -10.36 -8.25
CA LEU A 238 -8.10 -10.69 -6.96
C LEU A 238 -7.64 -12.03 -6.39
N TYR A 239 -7.51 -13.05 -7.24
CA TYR A 239 -7.18 -14.39 -6.77
C TYR A 239 -5.72 -14.51 -6.28
N PRO A 240 -4.70 -14.01 -7.01
CA PRO A 240 -3.35 -13.90 -6.47
C PRO A 240 -3.28 -13.12 -5.16
N GLY A 241 -3.98 -11.98 -5.07
CA GLY A 241 -4.03 -11.19 -3.82
C GLY A 241 -4.71 -11.93 -2.67
N PHE A 242 -5.74 -12.73 -2.94
CA PHE A 242 -6.38 -13.59 -1.95
C PHE A 242 -5.42 -14.68 -1.44
N VAL A 243 -4.64 -15.31 -2.33
CA VAL A 243 -3.62 -16.29 -1.95
C VAL A 243 -2.58 -15.62 -1.05
N ALA A 244 -2.01 -14.48 -1.47
CA ALA A 244 -1.00 -13.74 -0.71
C ALA A 244 -1.46 -13.33 0.71
N VAL A 245 -2.71 -12.90 0.88
CA VAL A 245 -3.24 -12.52 2.20
C VAL A 245 -3.56 -13.73 3.07
N SER A 246 -4.06 -14.80 2.47
CA SER A 246 -4.41 -16.02 3.20
C SER A 246 -3.16 -16.71 3.74
N SER A 247 -2.05 -16.52 3.05
CA SER A 247 -0.76 -17.13 3.34
C SER A 247 0.01 -16.30 4.40
N SER A 248 -0.01 -14.96 4.32
CA SER A 248 0.88 -14.07 5.10
C SER A 248 0.68 -14.00 6.64
N GLY A 249 -0.05 -14.91 7.29
CA GLY A 249 -0.33 -14.91 8.74
C GLY A 249 -1.21 -13.75 9.26
N ARG A 250 -1.41 -12.69 8.47
CA ARG A 250 -2.12 -11.45 8.82
C ARG A 250 -3.63 -11.59 8.98
N ALA A 251 -4.21 -12.71 8.55
CA ALA A 251 -5.64 -12.99 8.68
C ALA A 251 -6.08 -13.30 10.13
N GLY A 252 -5.14 -13.56 11.05
CA GLY A 252 -5.44 -14.03 12.41
C GLY A 252 -5.71 -12.96 13.46
N GLU A 253 -5.30 -11.71 13.25
CA GLU A 253 -5.42 -10.67 14.28
C GLU A 253 -6.81 -10.01 14.29
N THR A 254 -7.69 -10.53 15.14
CA THR A 254 -9.03 -9.97 15.35
C THR A 254 -9.07 -9.01 16.55
N ILE A 255 -9.90 -7.98 16.47
CA ILE A 255 -10.17 -7.06 17.58
C ILE A 255 -10.57 -7.81 18.86
N ALA A 256 -9.98 -7.40 19.99
CA ALA A 256 -10.27 -8.00 21.30
C ALA A 256 -11.65 -7.58 21.82
N LEU A 257 -12.32 -8.48 22.56
CA LEU A 257 -13.65 -8.23 23.13
C LEU A 257 -13.70 -6.96 24.02
N SER A 258 -12.61 -6.66 24.72
CA SER A 258 -12.45 -5.45 25.54
C SER A 258 -12.60 -4.16 24.74
N ASP A 259 -12.24 -4.19 23.45
CA ASP A 259 -12.13 -3.01 22.59
C ASP A 259 -13.38 -2.84 21.70
N PHE A 260 -14.43 -3.67 21.86
CA PHE A 260 -15.57 -3.70 20.92
C PHE A 260 -16.36 -2.39 20.88
N PHE A 261 -16.59 -1.77 22.05
CA PHE A 261 -17.57 -0.69 22.20
C PHE A 261 -16.96 0.69 22.33
N LEU A 262 -15.74 0.80 22.85
CA LEU A 262 -15.08 2.08 23.10
C LEU A 262 -13.64 2.03 22.58
N TYR A 263 -13.25 3.07 21.87
CA TYR A 263 -11.84 3.28 21.54
C TYR A 263 -11.03 3.56 22.80
N ASP A 264 -9.77 3.14 22.76
CA ASP A 264 -8.80 3.40 23.81
C ASP A 264 -8.50 4.90 23.91
N GLY A 265 -8.74 5.45 25.09
CA GLY A 265 -8.56 6.86 25.45
C GLY A 265 -9.62 7.83 24.93
N ILE A 266 -10.03 8.79 25.79
CA ILE A 266 -10.97 9.85 25.38
C ILE A 266 -10.40 10.75 24.26
N GLY A 267 -9.08 10.82 24.14
CA GLY A 267 -8.36 11.55 23.10
C GLY A 267 -8.77 11.14 21.69
N PHE A 268 -9.15 9.88 21.46
CA PHE A 268 -9.70 9.43 20.18
C PHE A 268 -10.91 10.26 19.75
N TYR A 269 -11.89 10.47 20.64
CA TYR A 269 -13.13 11.15 20.30
C TYR A 269 -12.91 12.65 20.04
N PHE A 270 -11.97 13.26 20.76
CA PHE A 270 -11.54 14.63 20.46
C PHE A 270 -10.84 14.73 19.11
N ARG A 271 -9.96 13.77 18.78
CA ARG A 271 -9.35 13.67 17.45
C ARG A 271 -10.41 13.43 16.38
N TYR A 272 -11.39 12.56 16.60
CA TYR A 272 -12.48 12.33 15.66
C TYR A 272 -13.27 13.63 15.36
N LEU A 273 -13.56 14.42 16.40
CA LEU A 273 -14.21 15.72 16.25
C LEU A 273 -13.33 16.70 15.44
N GLN A 274 -12.03 16.76 15.73
CA GLN A 274 -11.06 17.58 14.99
C GLN A 274 -11.14 17.32 13.48
N GLN A 275 -11.20 16.06 13.07
CA GLN A 275 -11.18 15.66 11.66
C GLN A 275 -12.43 16.09 10.87
N LEU A 276 -13.49 16.52 11.56
CA LEU A 276 -14.69 17.08 10.95
C LEU A 276 -14.63 18.62 10.84
N ILE A 277 -13.91 19.29 11.74
CA ILE A 277 -13.94 20.74 11.92
C ILE A 277 -12.62 21.44 11.62
N MET A 278 -11.51 20.71 11.43
CA MET A 278 -10.19 21.25 11.14
C MET A 278 -9.53 20.53 9.97
N SER A 279 -8.59 21.22 9.31
CA SER A 279 -7.66 20.68 8.32
C SER A 279 -7.03 19.36 8.81
N PRO A 280 -6.79 18.36 7.95
CA PRO A 280 -6.20 17.07 8.36
C PRO A 280 -4.78 17.23 8.92
N ASP A 281 -4.41 16.36 9.85
CA ASP A 281 -3.03 16.10 10.28
C ASP A 281 -2.36 15.06 9.35
N PRO A 282 -1.02 15.11 9.15
CA PRO A 282 -0.29 14.07 8.45
C PRO A 282 -0.31 12.76 9.26
N CYS A 283 -0.05 11.65 8.56
CA CYS A 283 -0.21 10.30 9.10
C CYS A 283 0.79 9.96 10.23
N LEU A 284 2.03 10.43 10.15
CA LEU A 284 3.10 10.08 11.11
C LEU A 284 2.94 10.74 12.49
N VAL A 285 2.31 11.92 12.53
CA VAL A 285 2.26 12.77 13.72
C VAL A 285 0.83 13.21 13.96
N SER A 286 0.30 12.90 15.14
CA SER A 286 -0.96 13.47 15.60
C SER A 286 -0.66 14.83 16.22
N ASN A 287 -0.68 15.88 15.39
CA ASN A 287 -0.12 17.18 15.76
C ASN A 287 -0.79 17.88 16.94
N LEU A 288 -2.06 17.58 17.26
CA LEU A 288 -2.82 18.34 18.26
C LEU A 288 -3.25 17.49 19.46
N ILE A 289 -3.59 16.22 19.22
CA ILE A 289 -3.93 15.26 20.27
C ILE A 289 -3.19 13.97 19.97
N GLU A 290 -2.22 13.63 20.81
CA GLU A 290 -1.45 12.41 20.66
C GLU A 290 -2.35 11.19 20.78
N THR A 291 -2.41 10.42 19.70
CA THR A 291 -3.10 9.14 19.66
C THR A 291 -2.31 8.12 18.83
N PRO A 292 -1.17 7.63 19.36
CA PRO A 292 -0.24 6.78 18.60
C PRO A 292 -0.90 5.55 17.95
N LYS A 293 -1.84 4.90 18.66
CA LYS A 293 -2.59 3.72 18.19
C LYS A 293 -3.40 3.97 16.90
N TYR A 294 -3.66 5.24 16.54
CA TYR A 294 -4.53 5.61 15.41
C TYR A 294 -3.81 6.38 14.30
N LYS A 295 -2.47 6.41 14.31
CA LYS A 295 -1.67 7.24 13.38
C LYS A 295 -1.87 6.89 11.91
N PHE A 296 -2.03 5.61 11.55
CA PHE A 296 -2.15 5.11 10.16
C PHE A 296 -3.58 4.73 9.73
N GLY A 297 -4.58 5.26 10.45
CA GLY A 297 -5.97 4.87 10.28
C GLY A 297 -6.74 5.58 9.16
N SER A 298 -6.18 6.56 8.45
CA SER A 298 -6.92 7.37 7.46
C SER A 298 -8.12 8.13 8.03
N LEU A 299 -8.00 8.55 9.29
CA LEU A 299 -9.03 9.31 10.00
C LEU A 299 -8.95 10.80 9.62
N ALA A 300 -9.57 11.19 8.50
CA ALA A 300 -9.69 12.59 8.08
C ALA A 300 -10.95 12.79 7.22
N MET A 301 -11.82 13.75 7.57
CA MET A 301 -13.10 13.98 6.87
C MET A 301 -13.40 15.45 6.57
N TYR A 302 -12.43 16.33 6.75
CA TYR A 302 -12.61 17.76 6.59
C TYR A 302 -12.92 18.13 5.14
N LEU A 303 -13.86 19.05 4.92
CA LEU A 303 -14.15 19.61 3.60
C LEU A 303 -13.58 21.04 3.49
N PRO A 304 -12.73 21.35 2.48
CA PRO A 304 -12.19 22.69 2.29
C PRO A 304 -13.27 23.75 2.28
N VAL A 305 -13.07 24.86 2.99
CA VAL A 305 -14.04 25.98 3.18
C VAL A 305 -15.32 25.59 3.90
N PHE A 306 -16.03 24.54 3.50
CA PHE A 306 -17.39 24.25 3.96
C PHE A 306 -17.44 23.48 5.27
N SER A 307 -16.36 22.77 5.65
CA SER A 307 -16.32 21.85 6.79
C SER A 307 -17.59 20.97 6.79
N VAL A 308 -18.18 20.69 7.94
CA VAL A 308 -19.47 20.02 8.09
C VAL A 308 -20.66 20.98 8.16
N VAL A 309 -20.46 22.30 7.99
CA VAL A 309 -21.51 23.31 8.20
C VAL A 309 -22.72 23.09 7.30
N PHE A 310 -22.48 22.85 6.01
CA PHE A 310 -23.56 22.69 5.04
C PHE A 310 -24.25 21.34 5.21
N ALA A 311 -23.51 20.26 5.46
CA ALA A 311 -24.10 18.97 5.81
C ALA A 311 -24.94 19.03 7.09
N ALA A 312 -24.46 19.71 8.14
CA ALA A 312 -25.22 19.92 9.37
C ALA A 312 -26.49 20.75 9.11
N SER A 313 -26.43 21.75 8.23
CA SER A 313 -27.59 22.53 7.81
C SER A 313 -28.61 21.69 7.02
N TYR A 314 -28.12 20.78 6.18
CA TYR A 314 -28.96 19.82 5.46
C TYR A 314 -29.65 18.87 6.44
N ILE A 315 -28.91 18.23 7.36
CA ILE A 315 -29.43 17.29 8.35
C ILE A 315 -30.52 17.94 9.23
N ARG A 316 -30.30 19.18 9.71
CA ARG A 316 -31.28 19.92 10.50
C ARG A 316 -32.60 20.13 9.76
N ARG A 317 -32.55 20.37 8.46
CA ARG A 317 -33.73 20.59 7.60
C ARG A 317 -34.38 19.28 7.15
N ASN A 318 -33.59 18.28 6.79
CA ASN A 318 -34.01 17.09 6.05
C ASN A 318 -33.83 15.80 6.87
N LYS A 319 -34.26 15.80 8.13
CA LYS A 319 -34.06 14.70 9.10
C LYS A 319 -34.49 13.30 8.62
N LYS A 320 -35.47 13.23 7.72
CA LYS A 320 -36.04 11.96 7.20
C LYS A 320 -35.45 11.52 5.87
N SER A 321 -34.55 12.31 5.28
CA SER A 321 -33.92 12.01 4.00
C SER A 321 -32.98 10.80 4.09
N TRP A 322 -32.79 10.09 2.99
CA TRP A 322 -31.90 8.92 2.98
C TRP A 322 -30.45 9.33 3.23
N GLU A 323 -30.03 10.51 2.77
CA GLU A 323 -28.68 11.02 3.01
C GLU A 323 -28.46 11.23 4.51
N THR A 324 -29.42 11.84 5.20
CA THR A 324 -29.32 12.05 6.65
C THR A 324 -29.26 10.74 7.42
N LYS A 325 -30.13 9.77 7.08
CA LYS A 325 -30.09 8.44 7.72
C LYS A 325 -28.75 7.75 7.50
N LEU A 326 -28.22 7.79 6.28
CA LEU A 326 -26.95 7.16 5.94
C LEU A 326 -25.80 7.79 6.70
N ILE A 327 -25.68 9.12 6.72
CA ILE A 327 -24.60 9.81 7.44
C ILE A 327 -24.69 9.58 8.96
N LEU A 328 -25.88 9.59 9.55
CA LEU A 328 -26.03 9.30 10.98
C LEU A 328 -25.66 7.85 11.31
N LEU A 329 -26.04 6.89 10.46
CA LEU A 329 -25.63 5.49 10.61
C LEU A 329 -24.10 5.35 10.46
N SER A 330 -23.51 5.97 9.44
CA SER A 330 -22.06 5.95 9.25
C SER A 330 -21.32 6.56 10.44
N LEU A 331 -21.84 7.63 11.04
CA LEU A 331 -21.28 8.23 12.25
C LEU A 331 -21.31 7.25 13.44
N ILE A 332 -22.40 6.48 13.59
CA ILE A 332 -22.48 5.45 14.64
C ILE A 332 -21.44 4.35 14.37
N ILE A 333 -21.38 3.84 13.14
CA ILE A 333 -20.41 2.80 12.73
C ILE A 333 -18.98 3.25 13.01
N SER A 334 -18.61 4.47 12.66
CA SER A 334 -17.25 4.98 12.86
C SER A 334 -16.88 5.17 14.34
N LEU A 335 -17.87 5.45 15.20
CA LEU A 335 -17.65 5.70 16.62
C LEU A 335 -17.67 4.42 17.48
N VAL A 336 -18.08 3.29 16.91
CA VAL A 336 -18.11 1.99 17.58
C VAL A 336 -17.03 1.09 16.97
N PRO A 337 -15.96 0.74 17.71
CA PRO A 337 -14.79 0.03 17.16
C PRO A 337 -15.12 -1.25 16.40
N VAL A 338 -15.99 -2.13 16.94
CA VAL A 338 -16.35 -3.39 16.25
C VAL A 338 -17.11 -3.16 14.95
N LEU A 339 -17.91 -2.08 14.87
CA LEU A 339 -18.61 -1.72 13.64
C LEU A 339 -17.66 -1.10 12.61
N ASN A 340 -16.70 -0.29 13.07
CA ASN A 340 -15.65 0.25 12.23
C ASN A 340 -14.73 -0.86 11.68
N SER A 341 -14.27 -1.78 12.54
CA SER A 341 -13.38 -2.87 12.15
C SER A 341 -14.04 -3.87 11.20
N ALA A 342 -15.37 -3.96 11.17
CA ALA A 342 -16.10 -4.74 10.16
C ALA A 342 -15.74 -4.35 8.71
N PHE A 343 -15.33 -3.10 8.45
CA PHE A 343 -14.83 -2.66 7.14
C PHE A 343 -13.42 -3.14 6.80
N SER A 344 -12.72 -3.75 7.76
CA SER A 344 -11.38 -4.33 7.65
C SER A 344 -11.36 -5.76 8.19
N LEU A 345 -12.43 -6.54 7.99
CA LEU A 345 -12.54 -7.94 8.43
C LEU A 345 -12.29 -8.15 9.94
N PHE A 346 -12.74 -7.20 10.77
CA PHE A 346 -12.57 -7.22 12.23
C PHE A 346 -11.10 -7.19 12.70
N ASN A 347 -10.19 -6.66 11.87
CA ASN A 347 -8.78 -6.52 12.23
C ASN A 347 -8.60 -5.75 13.56
N SER A 348 -7.60 -6.16 14.34
CA SER A 348 -7.18 -5.53 15.60
C SER A 348 -6.75 -4.07 15.44
N ASN A 349 -6.11 -3.73 14.31
CA ASN A 349 -5.63 -2.40 14.00
C ASN A 349 -6.76 -1.48 13.59
N TYR A 350 -6.66 -0.23 14.02
CA TYR A 350 -7.66 0.77 13.68
C TYR A 350 -7.49 1.28 12.25
N TYR A 351 -8.46 0.97 11.40
CA TYR A 351 -8.58 1.53 10.06
C TYR A 351 -9.93 2.21 9.84
N ALA A 352 -9.90 3.51 9.58
CA ALA A 352 -11.01 4.33 9.12
C ALA A 352 -10.97 4.56 7.60
N ARG A 353 -10.29 3.67 6.87
CA ARG A 353 -10.04 3.75 5.42
C ARG A 353 -11.34 3.73 4.58
N TRP A 354 -12.50 3.47 5.18
CA TRP A 354 -13.81 3.51 4.52
C TRP A 354 -14.49 4.89 4.52
N LEU A 355 -13.97 5.87 5.29
CA LEU A 355 -14.64 7.16 5.53
C LEU A 355 -14.81 8.05 4.29
N TYR A 356 -14.06 7.83 3.21
CA TYR A 356 -14.30 8.52 1.94
C TYR A 356 -15.70 8.22 1.36
N MET A 357 -16.28 7.07 1.68
CA MET A 357 -17.58 6.67 1.15
C MET A 357 -18.75 7.49 1.71
N PRO A 358 -18.92 7.66 3.05
CA PRO A 358 -19.88 8.62 3.58
C PRO A 358 -19.51 10.06 3.23
N LEU A 359 -18.21 10.39 3.09
CA LEU A 359 -17.77 11.74 2.71
C LEU A 359 -18.31 12.19 1.35
N LEU A 360 -18.41 11.29 0.37
CA LEU A 360 -19.09 11.56 -0.91
C LEU A 360 -20.54 12.03 -0.71
N VAL A 361 -21.25 11.45 0.27
CA VAL A 361 -22.63 11.82 0.59
C VAL A 361 -22.69 13.15 1.35
N ILE A 362 -21.69 13.47 2.19
CA ILE A 362 -21.53 14.80 2.79
C ILE A 362 -21.31 15.86 1.69
N CYS A 363 -20.48 15.57 0.68
CA CYS A 363 -20.31 16.44 -0.50
C CYS A 363 -21.62 16.66 -1.25
N LEU A 364 -22.43 15.60 -1.43
CA LEU A 364 -23.77 15.69 -2.01
C LEU A 364 -24.70 16.60 -1.18
N MET A 365 -24.73 16.46 0.14
CA MET A 365 -25.52 17.34 1.02
C MET A 365 -25.12 18.80 0.85
N THR A 366 -23.81 19.07 0.81
CA THR A 366 -23.27 20.42 0.59
C THR A 366 -23.72 20.99 -0.74
N SER A 367 -23.65 20.22 -1.83
CA SER A 367 -24.17 20.63 -3.14
C SER A 367 -25.67 20.94 -3.11
N LYS A 368 -26.49 20.13 -2.44
CA LYS A 368 -27.95 20.39 -2.32
C LYS A 368 -28.28 21.66 -1.55
N VAL A 369 -27.49 21.98 -0.52
CA VAL A 369 -27.64 23.24 0.22
C VAL A 369 -27.23 24.44 -0.65
N ILE A 370 -26.17 24.33 -1.45
CA ILE A 370 -25.76 25.38 -2.41
C ILE A 370 -26.80 25.60 -3.51
N ASP A 371 -27.53 24.55 -3.92
CA ASP A 371 -28.62 24.67 -4.88
C ASP A 371 -29.80 25.48 -4.33
N ASN A 372 -30.08 25.42 -3.02
CA ASN A 372 -31.24 26.05 -2.41
C ASN A 372 -30.90 26.71 -1.06
N PRO A 373 -29.96 27.67 -1.00
CA PRO A 373 -29.36 28.13 0.25
C PRO A 373 -30.35 28.82 1.19
N ASP A 374 -31.45 29.38 0.66
CA ASP A 374 -32.52 30.01 1.43
C ASP A 374 -33.40 29.03 2.21
N LYS A 375 -33.43 27.75 1.81
CA LYS A 375 -34.25 26.72 2.47
C LYS A 375 -33.59 26.10 3.69
N HIS A 376 -32.35 26.49 3.98
CA HIS A 376 -31.50 25.83 4.97
C HIS A 376 -31.03 26.79 6.07
N PRO A 377 -30.97 26.34 7.34
CA PRO A 377 -30.50 27.15 8.46
C PRO A 377 -28.96 27.24 8.48
N ILE A 378 -28.36 27.81 7.43
CA ILE A 378 -26.90 27.83 7.23
C ILE A 378 -26.23 28.67 8.31
N LYS A 379 -26.76 29.86 8.63
CA LYS A 379 -26.18 30.76 9.64
C LYS A 379 -26.13 30.15 11.04
N SER A 380 -27.20 29.45 11.45
CA SER A 380 -27.23 28.74 12.75
C SER A 380 -26.25 27.57 12.76
N SER A 381 -26.16 26.82 11.65
CA SER A 381 -25.22 25.71 11.55
C SER A 381 -23.76 26.19 11.56
N PHE A 382 -23.49 27.33 10.91
CA PHE A 382 -22.20 28.02 10.97
C PHE A 382 -21.85 28.39 12.41
N ALA A 383 -22.76 29.06 13.14
CA ALA A 383 -22.51 29.46 14.52
C ALA A 383 -22.15 28.27 15.43
N VAL A 384 -22.87 27.15 15.31
CA VAL A 384 -22.60 25.94 16.11
C VAL A 384 -21.25 25.33 15.78
N VAL A 385 -20.97 25.07 14.50
CA VAL A 385 -19.74 24.37 14.09
C VAL A 385 -18.51 25.26 14.27
N THR A 386 -18.61 26.55 13.97
CA THR A 386 -17.53 27.51 14.26
C THR A 386 -17.32 27.68 15.76
N GLY A 387 -18.39 27.65 16.57
CA GLY A 387 -18.28 27.64 18.03
C GLY A 387 -17.52 26.42 18.56
N LEU A 388 -17.78 25.23 18.00
CA LEU A 388 -17.02 24.01 18.30
C LEU A 388 -15.55 24.14 17.89
N PHE A 389 -15.27 24.68 16.70
CA PHE A 389 -13.90 24.94 16.25
C PHE A 389 -13.16 25.92 17.17
N LEU A 390 -13.80 27.00 17.58
CA LEU A 390 -13.20 27.99 18.50
C LEU A 390 -12.98 27.40 19.90
N ALA A 391 -13.94 26.63 20.42
CA ALA A 391 -13.80 25.96 21.70
C ALA A 391 -12.66 24.93 21.68
N TYR A 392 -12.57 24.13 20.61
CA TYR A 392 -11.49 23.18 20.39
C TYR A 392 -10.12 23.89 20.25
N SER A 393 -10.07 24.97 19.48
CA SER A 393 -8.85 25.78 19.34
C SER A 393 -8.40 26.40 20.66
N ALA A 394 -9.33 26.91 21.48
CA ALA A 394 -9.02 27.45 22.80
C ALA A 394 -8.47 26.37 23.74
N TYR A 395 -9.07 25.17 23.73
CA TYR A 395 -8.57 24.02 24.49
C TYR A 395 -7.13 23.65 24.11
N LEU A 396 -6.83 23.64 22.81
CA LEU A 396 -5.50 23.34 22.31
C LEU A 396 -4.46 24.41 22.64
N ILE A 397 -4.82 25.69 22.59
CA ILE A 397 -3.93 26.79 23.01
C ILE A 397 -3.56 26.64 24.50
N ILE A 398 -4.48 26.17 25.34
CA ILE A 398 -4.22 25.93 26.77
C ILE A 398 -3.30 24.71 26.98
N THR A 399 -3.33 23.73 26.07
CA THR A 399 -2.61 22.45 26.18
C THR A 399 -1.37 22.38 25.28
N PHE A 400 -0.94 23.53 24.75
CA PHE A 400 -0.04 23.66 23.60
C PHE A 400 1.41 23.19 23.83
N ASP A 401 1.86 23.03 25.09
CA ASP A 401 3.24 22.64 25.43
C ASP A 401 3.67 21.22 24.97
N LYS A 402 2.81 20.50 24.24
CA LYS A 402 3.03 19.09 23.83
C LYS A 402 3.04 18.85 22.31
N VAL A 403 3.23 19.89 21.51
CA VAL A 403 2.90 19.87 20.07
C VAL A 403 4.07 20.35 19.20
N ASP A 404 4.32 19.66 18.07
CA ASP A 404 5.20 20.17 17.00
C ASP A 404 4.63 21.49 16.46
N THR A 405 5.41 22.55 16.64
CA THR A 405 4.92 23.92 16.52
C THR A 405 4.62 24.28 15.07
N LEU A 406 5.35 23.75 14.09
CA LEU A 406 5.17 24.16 12.69
C LEU A 406 3.93 23.52 12.07
N LEU A 407 3.80 22.20 12.21
CA LEU A 407 2.68 21.44 11.63
C LEU A 407 1.34 21.85 12.26
N ALA A 408 1.31 22.04 13.57
CA ALA A 408 0.12 22.53 14.26
C ALA A 408 -0.25 23.96 13.84
N VAL A 409 0.72 24.87 13.75
CA VAL A 409 0.47 26.24 13.28
C VAL A 409 -0.09 26.24 11.85
N ALA A 410 0.47 25.44 10.94
CA ALA A 410 -0.05 25.31 9.58
C ALA A 410 -1.49 24.77 9.55
N GLN A 411 -1.79 23.75 10.36
CA GLN A 411 -3.13 23.18 10.50
C GLN A 411 -4.15 24.19 11.05
N PHE A 412 -3.78 24.97 12.08
CA PHE A 412 -4.61 26.03 12.63
C PHE A 412 -4.83 27.17 11.65
N ALA A 413 -3.76 27.68 11.04
CA ALA A 413 -3.80 28.80 10.11
C ALA A 413 -4.66 28.45 8.89
N SER A 414 -4.45 27.29 8.29
CA SER A 414 -5.28 26.81 7.17
C SER A 414 -6.75 26.66 7.58
N SER A 415 -7.05 26.05 8.73
CA SER A 415 -8.42 25.93 9.24
C SER A 415 -9.08 27.30 9.46
N ALA A 416 -8.38 28.24 10.08
CA ALA A 416 -8.89 29.59 10.33
C ALA A 416 -9.20 30.33 9.02
N VAL A 417 -8.31 30.24 8.02
CA VAL A 417 -8.53 30.81 6.68
C VAL A 417 -9.78 30.20 6.03
N MET A 418 -9.98 28.88 6.14
CA MET A 418 -11.18 28.21 5.63
C MET A 418 -12.46 28.73 6.30
N TYR A 419 -12.46 28.95 7.63
CA TYR A 419 -13.62 29.52 8.33
C TYR A 419 -13.88 30.99 7.98
N ILE A 420 -12.85 31.78 7.72
CA ILE A 420 -12.99 33.16 7.22
C ILE A 420 -13.64 33.13 5.82
N MET A 421 -13.14 32.27 4.93
CA MET A 421 -13.73 32.04 3.61
C MET A 421 -15.19 31.59 3.72
N LEU A 422 -15.50 30.68 4.65
CA LEU A 422 -16.87 30.22 4.90
C LEU A 422 -17.77 31.35 5.39
N ALA A 423 -17.29 32.20 6.30
CA ALA A 423 -18.03 33.36 6.77
C ALA A 423 -18.38 34.31 5.62
N ILE A 424 -17.46 34.51 4.67
CA ILE A 424 -17.73 35.29 3.45
C ILE A 424 -18.83 34.63 2.61
N VAL A 425 -18.75 33.31 2.39
CA VAL A 425 -19.79 32.55 1.66
C VAL A 425 -21.16 32.66 2.33
N VAL A 426 -21.22 32.58 3.66
CA VAL A 426 -22.49 32.57 4.42
C VAL A 426 -23.10 33.95 4.58
N PHE A 427 -22.30 35.00 4.81
CA PHE A 427 -22.81 36.32 5.21
C PHE A 427 -22.60 37.42 4.17
N ARG A 428 -21.65 37.28 3.25
CA ARG A 428 -21.27 38.37 2.32
C ARG A 428 -21.63 38.08 0.87
N LEU A 429 -21.57 36.82 0.43
CA LEU A 429 -21.97 36.48 -0.93
C LEU A 429 -23.48 36.68 -1.11
N LYS A 430 -23.84 37.49 -2.12
CA LYS A 430 -25.22 37.66 -2.53
C LYS A 430 -25.73 36.35 -3.13
N ARG A 431 -26.96 35.97 -2.78
CA ARG A 431 -27.65 34.78 -3.31
C ARG A 431 -28.28 35.07 -4.67
N ASP A 432 -27.46 35.59 -5.59
CA ASP A 432 -27.85 35.92 -6.96
C ASP A 432 -27.40 34.82 -7.94
N LYS A 433 -27.56 35.08 -9.24
CA LYS A 433 -27.17 34.13 -10.31
C LYS A 433 -25.68 33.73 -10.31
N LEU A 434 -24.80 34.50 -9.65
CA LEU A 434 -23.37 34.21 -9.55
C LEU A 434 -23.01 33.47 -8.26
N PHE A 435 -23.93 33.33 -7.30
CA PHE A 435 -23.66 32.69 -6.00
C PHE A 435 -22.97 31.32 -6.12
N GLN A 436 -23.51 30.44 -6.97
CA GLN A 436 -22.97 29.10 -7.14
C GLN A 436 -21.61 29.10 -7.83
N LEU A 437 -21.42 29.97 -8.84
CA LEU A 437 -20.11 30.15 -9.48
C LEU A 437 -19.07 30.66 -8.49
N ASN A 438 -19.43 31.62 -7.64
CA ASN A 438 -18.56 32.08 -6.56
C ASN A 438 -18.23 30.93 -5.59
N CYS A 439 -19.20 30.07 -5.24
CA CYS A 439 -18.93 28.88 -4.43
C CYS A 439 -17.92 27.93 -5.10
N VAL A 440 -17.96 27.77 -6.42
CA VAL A 440 -16.94 27.00 -7.17
C VAL A 440 -15.57 27.65 -7.03
N SER A 441 -15.46 28.97 -7.21
CA SER A 441 -14.19 29.69 -7.03
C SER A 441 -13.65 29.56 -5.60
N PHE A 442 -14.50 29.69 -4.58
CA PHE A 442 -14.12 29.49 -3.19
C PHE A 442 -13.67 28.06 -2.90
N ALA A 443 -14.36 27.05 -3.46
CA ALA A 443 -13.96 25.65 -3.33
C ALA A 443 -12.59 25.39 -3.99
N ALA A 444 -12.34 25.96 -5.17
CA ALA A 444 -11.07 25.82 -5.88
C ALA A 444 -9.91 26.52 -5.16
N VAL A 445 -10.13 27.74 -4.66
CA VAL A 445 -9.12 28.47 -3.86
C VAL A 445 -8.87 27.75 -2.54
N GLY A 446 -9.92 27.25 -1.89
CA GLY A 446 -9.81 26.46 -0.67
C GLY A 446 -9.04 25.15 -0.88
N ALA A 447 -9.30 24.46 -2.00
CA ALA A 447 -8.54 23.28 -2.41
C ALA A 447 -7.05 23.58 -2.58
N ILE A 448 -6.69 24.70 -3.23
CA ILE A 448 -5.29 25.13 -3.39
C ILE A 448 -4.66 25.40 -2.02
N ILE A 449 -5.27 26.27 -1.20
CA ILE A 449 -4.72 26.65 0.10
C ILE A 449 -4.55 25.44 1.02
N LEU A 450 -5.55 24.56 1.07
CA LEU A 450 -5.50 23.36 1.90
C LEU A 450 -4.41 22.40 1.41
N SER A 451 -4.32 22.17 0.10
CA SER A 451 -3.30 21.28 -0.49
C SER A 451 -1.89 21.84 -0.29
N CYS A 452 -1.66 23.13 -0.55
CA CYS A 452 -0.40 23.80 -0.29
C CYS A 452 -0.01 23.70 1.18
N SER A 453 -0.95 24.01 2.09
CA SER A 453 -0.70 23.91 3.52
C SER A 453 -0.34 22.49 3.93
N PHE A 454 -1.09 21.49 3.47
CA PHE A 454 -0.87 20.10 3.85
C PHE A 454 0.44 19.56 3.26
N VAL A 455 0.63 19.71 1.94
CA VAL A 455 1.81 19.19 1.24
C VAL A 455 3.08 19.84 1.78
N TRP A 456 3.14 21.17 1.84
CA TRP A 456 4.37 21.87 2.20
C TRP A 456 4.71 21.76 3.69
N SER A 457 3.71 21.78 4.58
CA SER A 457 4.00 21.57 6.01
C SER A 457 4.45 20.13 6.28
N SER A 458 3.92 19.15 5.54
CA SER A 458 4.34 17.75 5.71
C SER A 458 5.73 17.44 5.17
N LEU A 459 6.34 18.31 4.35
CA LEU A 459 7.73 18.12 3.89
C LEU A 459 8.73 18.17 5.05
N SER A 460 8.40 18.80 6.19
CA SER A 460 9.27 18.76 7.36
C SER A 460 9.36 17.36 7.99
N LEU A 461 8.48 16.43 7.62
CA LEU A 461 8.52 15.03 8.02
C LEU A 461 9.41 14.18 7.10
N ASP A 462 9.88 14.74 5.98
CA ASP A 462 10.71 14.04 5.00
C ASP A 462 12.18 14.02 5.42
N MET A 463 12.53 13.15 6.35
CA MET A 463 13.90 13.09 6.90
C MET A 463 14.96 12.70 5.86
N HIS A 464 14.57 12.05 4.75
CA HIS A 464 15.49 11.54 3.73
C HIS A 464 15.36 12.26 2.38
N ARG A 465 14.71 13.43 2.35
CA ARG A 465 14.46 14.15 1.10
C ARG A 465 15.73 14.38 0.27
N GLU A 466 16.78 14.89 0.92
CA GLU A 466 18.03 15.22 0.23
C GLU A 466 18.70 13.97 -0.32
N LEU A 467 18.76 12.89 0.48
CA LEU A 467 19.24 11.57 0.06
C LEU A 467 18.53 11.11 -1.22
N ILE A 468 17.19 11.15 -1.23
CA ILE A 468 16.37 10.73 -2.38
C ILE A 468 16.69 11.59 -3.60
N VAL A 469 16.58 12.91 -3.47
CA VAL A 469 16.75 13.84 -4.60
C VAL A 469 18.16 13.74 -5.21
N ASN A 470 19.18 13.50 -4.39
CA ASN A 470 20.56 13.41 -4.86
C ASN A 470 20.90 12.06 -5.51
N ASN A 471 20.28 10.97 -5.05
CA ASN A 471 20.72 9.61 -5.35
C ASN A 471 19.75 8.73 -6.16
N TYR A 472 18.55 9.23 -6.48
CA TYR A 472 17.65 8.61 -7.46
C TYR A 472 18.18 8.71 -8.90
N LYS A 473 19.36 8.12 -9.11
CA LYS A 473 20.06 7.96 -10.39
C LYS A 473 20.37 6.47 -10.54
N PRO A 474 19.89 5.79 -11.59
CA PRO A 474 20.09 4.35 -11.75
C PRO A 474 21.57 3.93 -11.72
N GLN A 475 22.47 4.84 -12.12
CA GLN A 475 23.90 4.58 -12.21
C GLN A 475 24.65 4.66 -10.88
N THR A 476 24.01 5.09 -9.78
CA THR A 476 24.67 5.31 -8.48
C THR A 476 25.45 4.07 -8.02
N MET A 477 24.91 2.88 -8.28
CA MET A 477 25.48 1.62 -7.83
C MET A 477 26.24 0.82 -8.90
N ASP A 478 26.38 1.34 -10.13
CA ASP A 478 26.97 0.59 -11.26
C ASP A 478 28.40 0.09 -10.98
N LYS A 479 29.18 0.85 -10.21
CA LYS A 479 30.55 0.47 -9.81
C LYS A 479 30.59 -0.79 -8.92
N TYR A 480 29.51 -1.08 -8.22
CA TYR A 480 29.40 -2.20 -7.28
C TYR A 480 28.49 -3.32 -7.80
N ARG A 481 28.07 -3.25 -9.07
CA ARG A 481 27.44 -4.38 -9.74
C ARG A 481 28.52 -5.36 -10.21
N SER A 482 28.27 -6.64 -10.01
CA SER A 482 29.07 -7.73 -10.56
C SER A 482 28.25 -8.53 -11.58
N GLU A 483 28.94 -9.36 -12.37
CA GLU A 483 28.29 -10.35 -13.25
C GLU A 483 27.74 -11.53 -12.45
N ASN A 484 28.29 -11.77 -11.25
CA ASN A 484 27.83 -12.83 -10.35
C ASN A 484 26.58 -12.38 -9.58
N PHE A 485 25.75 -13.34 -9.20
CA PHE A 485 24.65 -13.04 -8.30
C PHE A 485 25.14 -12.71 -6.89
N GLU A 486 24.85 -11.50 -6.44
CA GLU A 486 25.22 -10.99 -5.13
C GLU A 486 24.05 -10.20 -4.55
N ARG A 487 23.80 -10.35 -3.23
CA ARG A 487 22.80 -9.55 -2.53
C ARG A 487 23.43 -8.36 -1.82
N VAL A 488 22.62 -7.34 -1.61
CA VAL A 488 22.92 -6.19 -0.75
C VAL A 488 22.03 -6.16 0.50
N GLU A 489 22.58 -5.64 1.60
CA GLU A 489 21.81 -5.35 2.80
C GLU A 489 21.82 -3.84 3.04
N LEU A 490 20.62 -3.22 3.11
CA LEU A 490 20.48 -1.83 3.52
C LEU A 490 20.29 -1.76 5.04
N ILE A 491 21.09 -0.96 5.71
CA ILE A 491 21.04 -0.70 7.17
C ILE A 491 20.76 0.77 7.34
N ASP A 492 19.66 1.15 7.97
CA ASP A 492 19.21 2.54 8.20
C ASP A 492 19.11 3.45 6.95
N ALA A 493 19.69 3.03 5.82
CA ALA A 493 19.46 3.49 4.48
C ALA A 493 17.98 3.34 4.14
N TYR A 494 17.53 4.28 3.32
CA TYR A 494 16.15 4.37 2.95
C TYR A 494 15.62 3.06 2.35
N SER A 495 14.57 2.52 2.98
CA SER A 495 14.01 1.20 2.67
C SER A 495 13.69 1.05 1.18
N ASN A 496 13.94 -0.15 0.63
CA ASN A 496 13.66 -0.54 -0.76
C ASN A 496 14.47 0.16 -1.86
N PHE A 497 15.47 1.02 -1.56
CA PHE A 497 16.31 1.64 -2.61
C PHE A 497 17.00 0.63 -3.52
N ASN A 498 17.29 -0.58 -3.00
CA ASN A 498 17.80 -1.69 -3.79
C ASN A 498 16.91 -1.99 -5.01
N MET A 499 15.59 -1.85 -4.90
CA MET A 499 14.64 -2.08 -5.98
C MET A 499 14.77 -1.02 -7.08
N PHE A 500 15.06 0.24 -6.73
CA PHE A 500 15.32 1.28 -7.73
C PHE A 500 16.64 1.02 -8.47
N TRP A 501 17.64 0.50 -7.76
CA TRP A 501 18.89 0.07 -8.35
C TRP A 501 18.83 -1.34 -8.95
N HIS A 502 17.69 -2.03 -8.97
CA HIS A 502 17.62 -3.42 -9.47
C HIS A 502 18.73 -4.30 -8.87
N LEU A 503 18.92 -4.20 -7.55
CA LEU A 503 19.88 -4.99 -6.77
C LEU A 503 19.12 -5.96 -5.86
N PRO A 504 19.43 -7.27 -5.92
CA PRO A 504 18.85 -8.23 -4.99
C PRO A 504 19.16 -7.86 -3.54
N SER A 505 18.18 -7.99 -2.64
CA SER A 505 18.38 -7.72 -1.21
C SER A 505 18.05 -8.94 -0.35
N SER A 506 18.30 -8.85 0.95
CA SER A 506 17.85 -9.85 1.93
C SER A 506 16.52 -9.52 2.60
N LYS A 507 16.07 -8.26 2.49
CA LYS A 507 14.88 -7.74 3.17
C LYS A 507 14.28 -6.57 2.39
N SER A 508 12.97 -6.36 2.56
CA SER A 508 12.21 -5.27 1.98
C SER A 508 11.14 -4.75 2.93
N TYR A 509 10.75 -3.48 2.76
CA TYR A 509 9.62 -2.89 3.45
C TYR A 509 8.33 -3.08 2.63
N ILE A 510 7.63 -4.21 2.82
CA ILE A 510 6.46 -4.61 2.01
C ILE A 510 5.33 -5.22 2.86
N SER A 511 4.07 -5.00 2.47
CA SER A 511 2.90 -5.48 3.23
C SER A 511 2.51 -6.93 2.95
N LEU A 512 2.94 -7.50 1.83
CA LEU A 512 2.68 -8.87 1.41
C LEU A 512 4.02 -9.55 1.15
N CYS A 513 4.35 -10.57 1.93
CA CYS A 513 5.56 -11.37 1.79
C CYS A 513 5.19 -12.84 1.57
N ASN A 514 6.16 -13.63 1.12
CA ASN A 514 6.03 -15.07 0.99
C ASN A 514 6.05 -15.74 2.39
N ASP A 515 5.18 -16.73 2.63
CA ASP A 515 5.08 -17.46 3.90
C ASP A 515 6.39 -18.14 4.31
N SER A 516 7.16 -18.60 3.33
CA SER A 516 8.48 -19.16 3.53
C SER A 516 9.45 -18.17 4.18
N ILE A 517 9.25 -16.87 3.97
CA ILE A 517 10.01 -15.83 4.68
C ILE A 517 9.51 -15.72 6.12
N ALA A 518 8.19 -15.73 6.34
CA ALA A 518 7.64 -15.69 7.70
C ALA A 518 8.07 -16.90 8.55
N GLU A 519 8.11 -18.09 7.96
CA GLU A 519 8.61 -19.32 8.59
C GLU A 519 10.10 -19.19 8.97
N LEU A 520 10.91 -18.54 8.13
CA LEU A 520 12.35 -18.36 8.37
C LEU A 520 12.57 -17.49 9.61
N TYR A 521 11.80 -16.41 9.75
CA TYR A 521 11.82 -15.58 10.96
C TYR A 521 11.39 -16.39 12.19
N GLY A 522 10.34 -17.22 12.07
CA GLY A 522 9.92 -18.11 13.15
C GLY A 522 11.02 -19.07 13.61
N VAL A 523 11.77 -19.65 12.65
CA VAL A 523 12.96 -20.48 12.92
C VAL A 523 14.04 -19.68 13.66
N LEU A 524 14.24 -18.42 13.30
CA LEU A 524 15.19 -17.52 13.98
C LEU A 524 14.72 -17.07 15.37
N GLY A 525 13.47 -17.35 15.75
CA GLY A 525 12.88 -16.92 17.01
C GLY A 525 12.34 -15.48 16.97
N GLU A 526 12.10 -14.95 15.77
CA GLU A 526 11.60 -13.60 15.51
C GLU A 526 10.21 -13.64 14.84
N GLU A 527 9.47 -12.54 14.94
CA GLU A 527 8.27 -12.33 14.14
C GLU A 527 8.61 -11.50 12.90
N TYR A 528 8.11 -11.90 11.73
CA TYR A 528 8.28 -11.09 10.53
C TYR A 528 7.51 -9.77 10.67
N SER A 529 8.24 -8.66 10.64
CA SER A 529 7.67 -7.32 10.55
C SER A 529 7.69 -6.81 9.11
N VAL A 530 6.87 -5.80 8.79
CA VAL A 530 6.75 -5.21 7.44
C VAL A 530 8.11 -4.80 6.84
N GLY A 531 9.11 -4.50 7.68
CA GLY A 531 10.46 -4.11 7.24
C GLY A 531 11.50 -5.24 7.21
N GLY A 532 11.13 -6.48 7.56
CA GLY A 532 12.05 -7.62 7.57
C GLY A 532 13.33 -7.37 8.39
N SER A 533 13.24 -6.76 9.58
CA SER A 533 14.42 -6.45 10.39
C SER A 533 14.80 -7.60 11.32
N TYR A 534 16.07 -8.01 11.29
CA TYR A 534 16.70 -8.85 12.31
C TYR A 534 17.88 -8.09 12.94
N ASN A 535 18.26 -8.46 14.17
CA ASN A 535 19.32 -7.81 14.93
C ASN A 535 20.70 -7.96 14.23
N SER A 536 21.62 -7.00 14.41
CA SER A 536 22.99 -7.07 13.91
C SER A 536 23.76 -8.27 14.47
N SER A 537 23.37 -8.79 15.63
CA SER A 537 23.87 -10.05 16.18
C SER A 537 23.55 -11.28 15.31
N ALA A 538 22.61 -11.21 14.38
CA ALA A 538 22.40 -12.26 13.39
C ALA A 538 23.40 -12.20 12.21
N TYR A 539 24.66 -11.79 12.46
CA TYR A 539 25.66 -11.64 11.40
C TYR A 539 25.96 -12.92 10.58
N PRO A 540 25.80 -14.16 11.09
CA PRO A 540 25.96 -15.36 10.28
C PRO A 540 25.00 -15.42 9.08
N LEU A 541 23.85 -14.75 9.15
CA LEU A 541 22.89 -14.69 8.05
C LEU A 541 23.46 -14.01 6.79
N ARG A 542 24.49 -13.16 6.92
CA ARG A 542 25.14 -12.52 5.76
C ARG A 542 25.89 -13.51 4.89
N GLY A 543 26.50 -14.52 5.51
CA GLY A 543 27.03 -15.67 4.79
C GLY A 543 25.90 -16.50 4.17
N LEU A 544 24.90 -16.87 4.97
CA LEU A 544 23.77 -17.70 4.54
C LEU A 544 23.01 -17.12 3.33
N PHE A 545 22.81 -15.80 3.31
CA PHE A 545 22.03 -15.09 2.29
C PHE A 545 22.86 -14.55 1.13
N SER A 546 24.14 -14.90 1.02
CA SER A 546 25.01 -14.41 -0.05
C SER A 546 25.05 -12.87 -0.12
N ILE A 547 25.20 -12.21 1.03
CA ILE A 547 25.28 -10.75 1.14
C ILE A 547 26.73 -10.32 0.92
N ARG A 548 26.97 -9.64 -0.21
CA ARG A 548 28.29 -9.10 -0.57
C ARG A 548 28.52 -7.71 -0.03
N TYR A 549 27.50 -6.87 -0.16
CA TYR A 549 27.60 -5.46 0.21
C TYR A 549 26.58 -5.09 1.27
N VAL A 550 27.05 -4.34 2.24
CA VAL A 550 26.26 -3.68 3.25
C VAL A 550 26.27 -2.18 2.94
N ILE A 551 25.09 -1.57 2.88
CA ILE A 551 24.90 -0.19 2.42
C ILE A 551 24.25 0.62 3.55
N ASP A 552 24.86 1.74 3.89
CA ASP A 552 24.35 2.71 4.87
C ASP A 552 24.30 4.12 4.27
N ASP A 553 23.39 4.95 4.77
CA ASP A 553 23.29 6.37 4.46
C ASP A 553 24.49 7.13 5.05
N VAL A 554 25.05 8.08 4.30
CA VAL A 554 26.14 8.96 4.76
C VAL A 554 25.66 9.94 5.85
N THR A 555 24.35 10.14 5.96
CA THR A 555 23.71 11.07 6.89
C THR A 555 23.81 10.53 8.33
N PRO A 556 24.49 11.25 9.24
CA PRO A 556 24.76 10.74 10.58
C PRO A 556 23.48 10.68 11.42
N THR A 557 23.10 9.46 11.82
CA THR A 557 22.17 9.18 12.93
C THR A 557 22.97 8.64 14.13
N ASP A 558 22.35 8.59 15.31
CA ASP A 558 22.96 7.94 16.51
C ASP A 558 23.29 6.45 16.28
N SER A 559 22.74 5.83 15.22
CA SER A 559 22.97 4.45 14.79
C SER A 559 23.88 4.29 13.57
N SER A 560 24.33 5.40 12.95
CA SER A 560 25.06 5.36 11.68
C SER A 560 26.42 4.66 11.78
N LEU A 561 26.72 3.84 10.78
CA LEU A 561 27.96 3.11 10.62
C LEU A 561 29.03 4.09 10.17
N THR A 562 29.60 4.83 11.13
CA THR A 562 30.60 5.87 10.85
C THR A 562 32.03 5.34 10.84
N ASP A 563 32.23 4.09 11.25
CA ASP A 563 33.55 3.46 11.28
C ASP A 563 34.02 3.16 9.84
N LYS A 564 35.07 3.88 9.44
CA LYS A 564 35.79 3.68 8.17
C LYS A 564 37.15 3.03 8.40
N THR A 565 37.45 2.65 9.63
CA THR A 565 38.76 2.24 10.13
C THR A 565 38.70 0.84 10.74
N GLY A 566 38.48 -0.16 9.90
CA GLY A 566 38.51 -1.56 10.30
C GLY A 566 37.25 -2.32 9.89
N GLU A 567 36.98 -3.41 10.60
CA GLU A 567 35.73 -4.14 10.51
C GLU A 567 34.62 -3.40 11.23
N LEU A 568 33.44 -3.45 10.64
CA LEU A 568 32.30 -2.71 11.11
C LEU A 568 31.71 -3.37 12.37
N THR A 569 31.61 -2.59 13.45
CA THR A 569 31.08 -3.09 14.74
C THR A 569 29.66 -3.60 14.58
N GLY A 570 29.41 -4.86 14.96
CA GLY A 570 28.11 -5.53 14.77
C GLY A 570 27.89 -6.15 13.39
N PHE A 571 28.85 -5.99 12.45
CA PHE A 571 28.78 -6.49 11.08
C PHE A 571 30.09 -7.21 10.74
N MET A 572 30.32 -8.32 11.42
CA MET A 572 31.57 -9.09 11.33
C MET A 572 31.93 -9.42 9.87
N GLY A 573 33.19 -9.18 9.50
CA GLY A 573 33.73 -9.41 8.16
C GLY A 573 33.45 -8.28 7.15
N CYS A 574 32.64 -7.28 7.51
CA CYS A 574 32.33 -6.15 6.65
C CYS A 574 33.33 -5.01 6.87
N THR A 575 33.99 -4.57 5.80
CA THR A 575 34.96 -3.45 5.84
C THR A 575 34.59 -2.38 4.84
N TYR A 576 34.87 -1.12 5.17
CA TYR A 576 34.60 -0.01 4.28
C TYR A 576 35.31 -0.18 2.92
N LYS A 577 34.54 -0.18 1.84
CA LYS A 577 35.02 -0.33 0.46
C LYS A 577 35.05 0.98 -0.31
N GLY A 578 34.11 1.87 -0.03
CA GLY A 578 34.01 3.17 -0.70
C GLY A 578 32.66 3.84 -0.52
N THR A 579 32.41 4.85 -1.34
CA THR A 579 31.15 5.60 -1.37
C THR A 579 30.54 5.50 -2.77
N ALA A 580 29.20 5.48 -2.86
CA ALA A 580 28.44 5.65 -4.09
C ALA A 580 27.33 6.67 -3.82
N GLY A 581 27.42 7.85 -4.45
CA GLY A 581 26.52 8.96 -4.11
C GLY A 581 26.65 9.34 -2.63
N ASP A 582 25.53 9.41 -1.92
CA ASP A 582 25.46 9.62 -0.47
C ASP A 582 25.28 8.31 0.32
N PHE A 583 25.86 7.20 -0.17
CA PHE A 583 25.86 5.91 0.53
C PHE A 583 27.28 5.40 0.80
N TYR A 584 27.51 4.93 2.02
CA TYR A 584 28.68 4.15 2.39
C TYR A 584 28.49 2.69 1.99
N ILE A 585 29.51 2.13 1.34
CA ILE A 585 29.53 0.75 0.87
C ILE A 585 30.57 -0.02 1.66
N TYR A 586 30.10 -1.05 2.35
CA TYR A 586 30.92 -2.00 3.10
C TYR A 586 30.91 -3.34 2.36
N GLU A 587 32.10 -3.91 2.15
CA GLU A 587 32.27 -5.22 1.51
C GLU A 587 32.42 -6.29 2.59
N ASN A 588 31.56 -7.30 2.54
CA ASN A 588 31.71 -8.54 3.30
C ASN A 588 32.82 -9.38 2.67
N ARG A 589 33.96 -9.50 3.37
CA ARG A 589 35.10 -10.30 2.93
C ARG A 589 34.89 -11.81 3.08
N HIS A 590 33.85 -12.19 3.83
CA HIS A 590 33.43 -13.57 4.07
C HIS A 590 32.11 -13.87 3.36
N PHE A 591 31.98 -13.37 2.13
CA PHE A 591 30.86 -13.65 1.23
C PHE A 591 30.84 -15.12 0.79
N VAL A 592 29.66 -15.74 0.83
CA VAL A 592 29.40 -17.09 0.32
C VAL A 592 28.61 -16.98 -0.99
N PRO A 593 29.14 -17.45 -2.14
CA PRO A 593 28.39 -17.51 -3.39
C PRO A 593 27.14 -18.38 -3.28
N MET A 594 26.14 -18.08 -4.10
CA MET A 594 24.84 -18.76 -4.07
C MET A 594 24.98 -20.25 -4.40
N GLY A 595 24.16 -21.09 -3.77
CA GLY A 595 24.08 -22.53 -4.07
C GLY A 595 25.23 -23.31 -3.44
N PHE A 596 25.17 -23.65 -2.16
CA PHE A 596 26.27 -24.36 -1.47
C PHE A 596 25.80 -25.60 -0.71
N THR A 597 26.73 -26.48 -0.34
CA THR A 597 26.38 -27.74 0.33
C THR A 597 26.68 -27.76 1.82
N TYR A 598 26.05 -28.72 2.51
CA TYR A 598 26.32 -29.08 3.89
C TYR A 598 26.83 -30.52 3.99
N ASP A 599 27.65 -30.79 5.00
CA ASP A 599 28.04 -32.16 5.37
C ASP A 599 27.28 -32.65 6.62
N SER A 600 26.59 -31.75 7.31
CA SER A 600 25.80 -31.99 8.51
C SER A 600 24.39 -31.44 8.41
N TYR A 601 23.46 -32.04 9.16
CA TYR A 601 22.09 -31.57 9.31
C TYR A 601 21.73 -31.37 10.79
N CYS A 602 20.73 -30.54 11.06
CA CYS A 602 20.07 -30.45 12.36
C CYS A 602 18.56 -30.62 12.18
N THR A 603 17.85 -30.88 13.27
CA THR A 603 16.39 -31.08 13.30
C THR A 603 15.69 -29.94 14.03
N TYR A 604 14.37 -29.85 13.91
CA TYR A 604 13.58 -28.88 14.69
C TYR A 604 13.68 -29.16 16.20
N GLU A 605 13.83 -30.42 16.62
CA GLU A 605 14.14 -30.78 18.01
C GLU A 605 15.48 -30.17 18.48
N ASP A 606 16.50 -30.20 17.61
CA ASP A 606 17.79 -29.57 17.89
C ASP A 606 17.67 -28.05 18.06
N LEU A 607 16.86 -27.42 17.19
CA LEU A 607 16.62 -25.98 17.20
C LEU A 607 15.85 -25.51 18.44
N GLU A 608 14.87 -26.30 18.91
CA GLU A 608 14.09 -25.99 20.13
C GLU A 608 14.96 -25.93 21.39
N MET A 609 16.08 -26.65 21.41
CA MET A 609 17.06 -26.59 22.50
C MET A 609 17.92 -25.32 22.47
N ILE A 610 17.90 -24.56 21.36
CA ILE A 610 18.72 -23.37 21.16
C ILE A 610 17.86 -22.11 21.34
N ASN A 611 18.34 -21.22 22.21
CA ASN A 611 17.70 -19.94 22.48
C ASN A 611 18.54 -18.78 21.93
N GLY A 612 17.87 -17.78 21.38
CA GLY A 612 18.51 -16.56 20.85
C GLY A 612 18.86 -16.66 19.36
N ILE A 613 18.69 -15.53 18.67
CA ILE A 613 18.94 -15.40 17.23
C ILE A 613 20.42 -15.61 16.88
N GLU A 614 21.33 -15.31 17.81
CA GLU A 614 22.77 -15.50 17.66
C GLU A 614 23.12 -16.95 17.33
N LEU A 615 22.74 -17.87 18.21
CA LEU A 615 23.05 -19.29 18.05
C LEU A 615 22.22 -19.92 16.93
N ARG A 616 20.95 -19.52 16.78
CA ARG A 616 20.08 -20.03 15.70
C ARG A 616 20.60 -19.65 14.32
N SER A 617 21.01 -18.39 14.12
CA SER A 617 21.59 -17.95 12.85
C SER A 617 22.92 -18.65 12.55
N MET A 618 23.77 -18.90 13.57
CA MET A 618 24.98 -19.68 13.40
C MET A 618 24.68 -21.13 13.02
N LEU A 619 23.71 -21.76 13.67
CA LEU A 619 23.31 -23.14 13.39
C LEU A 619 22.87 -23.32 11.93
N LEU A 620 22.09 -22.37 11.38
CA LEU A 620 21.63 -22.44 9.99
C LEU A 620 22.76 -22.30 8.95
N LEU A 621 23.89 -21.67 9.32
CA LEU A 621 25.08 -21.61 8.48
C LEU A 621 25.96 -22.88 8.64
N GLU A 622 25.97 -23.44 9.84
CA GLU A 622 26.72 -24.65 10.21
C GLU A 622 26.09 -25.93 9.61
N ALA A 623 24.78 -26.10 9.75
CA ALA A 623 24.05 -27.30 9.35
C ALA A 623 22.72 -26.95 8.65
N VAL A 624 22.28 -27.81 7.72
CA VAL A 624 20.95 -27.67 7.11
C VAL A 624 19.88 -28.15 8.08
N LEU A 625 18.87 -27.33 8.34
CA LEU A 625 17.73 -27.71 9.18
C LEU A 625 16.73 -28.51 8.35
N LEU A 626 16.46 -29.74 8.79
CA LEU A 626 15.58 -30.70 8.15
C LEU A 626 14.44 -31.10 9.09
N THR A 627 13.31 -31.49 8.49
CA THR A 627 12.28 -32.28 9.18
C THR A 627 12.80 -33.69 9.48
N ASP A 628 12.16 -34.40 10.40
CA ASP A 628 12.56 -35.78 10.75
C ASP A 628 12.50 -36.73 9.55
N GLU A 629 11.49 -36.60 8.68
CA GLU A 629 11.35 -37.39 7.45
C GLU A 629 12.49 -37.12 6.45
N GLN A 630 12.87 -35.85 6.29
CA GLN A 630 14.02 -35.48 5.46
C GLN A 630 15.33 -35.97 6.10
N ALA A 631 15.49 -35.83 7.42
CA ALA A 631 16.65 -36.33 8.13
C ALA A 631 16.82 -37.84 7.94
N GLU A 632 15.75 -38.64 8.04
CA GLU A 632 15.77 -40.08 7.75
C GLU A 632 16.21 -40.37 6.31
N THR A 633 15.73 -39.57 5.35
CA THR A 633 16.07 -39.70 3.93
C THR A 633 17.55 -39.40 3.66
N TYR A 634 18.13 -38.41 4.34
CA TYR A 634 19.46 -37.89 4.03
C TYR A 634 20.57 -38.29 5.03
N ALA A 635 20.24 -38.97 6.14
CA ALA A 635 21.19 -39.43 7.16
C ALA A 635 22.30 -40.38 6.63
N GLY A 636 22.11 -40.98 5.45
CA GLY A 636 23.14 -41.78 4.79
C GLY A 636 24.28 -40.95 4.18
N ASN A 637 24.04 -39.68 3.85
CA ASN A 637 24.99 -38.80 3.15
C ASN A 637 25.50 -37.63 4.01
N MET A 638 24.78 -37.31 5.09
CA MET A 638 25.08 -36.25 6.06
C MET A 638 25.00 -36.79 7.48
N HIS A 639 25.75 -36.19 8.41
CA HIS A 639 25.70 -36.55 9.83
C HIS A 639 24.87 -35.54 10.63
N ARG A 640 24.17 -35.99 11.69
CA ARG A 640 23.49 -35.06 12.62
C ARG A 640 24.55 -34.23 13.34
N PHE A 641 24.42 -32.91 13.30
CA PHE A 641 25.33 -31.99 13.97
C PHE A 641 25.16 -32.10 15.49
N ASP A 642 26.28 -32.15 16.21
CA ASP A 642 26.27 -32.14 17.68
C ASP A 642 26.13 -30.69 18.18
N ILE A 643 24.90 -30.30 18.51
CA ILE A 643 24.59 -28.93 18.97
C ILE A 643 25.36 -28.49 20.22
N SER A 644 25.94 -29.43 20.98
CA SER A 644 26.79 -29.05 22.13
C SER A 644 28.11 -28.42 21.71
N GLN A 645 28.49 -28.60 20.44
CA GLN A 645 29.68 -28.00 19.80
C GLN A 645 29.35 -26.68 19.11
N LEU A 646 28.09 -26.23 19.12
CA LEU A 646 27.70 -24.97 18.49
C LEU A 646 28.38 -23.79 19.20
N GLU A 647 29.21 -23.07 18.46
CA GLU A 647 29.92 -21.90 18.97
C GLU A 647 29.49 -20.65 18.22
N TYR A 648 29.04 -19.63 18.96
CA TYR A 648 28.80 -18.31 18.40
C TYR A 648 30.04 -17.42 18.56
N SER A 649 30.96 -17.54 17.59
CA SER A 649 32.16 -16.70 17.51
C SER A 649 32.46 -16.26 16.08
N THR A 650 33.15 -15.13 15.96
CA THR A 650 33.54 -14.55 14.67
C THR A 650 34.49 -15.47 13.91
N ASP A 651 35.43 -16.11 14.60
CA ASP A 651 36.39 -17.03 13.97
C ASP A 651 35.66 -18.25 13.36
N ARG A 652 34.72 -18.85 14.10
CA ARG A 652 33.92 -19.97 13.57
C ARG A 652 33.07 -19.53 12.37
N TYR A 653 32.45 -18.36 12.42
CA TYR A 653 31.72 -17.80 11.28
C TYR A 653 32.60 -17.64 10.04
N TYR A 654 33.83 -17.14 10.20
CA TYR A 654 34.76 -16.96 9.08
C TYR A 654 35.21 -18.30 8.47
N GLU A 655 35.44 -19.30 9.30
CA GLU A 655 35.71 -20.68 8.85
C GLU A 655 34.55 -21.25 8.07
N LEU A 656 33.33 -21.16 8.61
CA LEU A 656 32.11 -21.62 7.96
C LEU A 656 31.90 -20.95 6.60
N CYS A 657 32.02 -19.63 6.52
CA CYS A 657 31.90 -18.93 5.24
C CYS A 657 32.92 -19.43 4.22
N LYS A 658 34.16 -19.70 4.64
CA LYS A 658 35.19 -20.24 3.76
C LYS A 658 34.87 -21.66 3.30
N GLU A 659 34.40 -22.52 4.20
CA GLU A 659 33.97 -23.89 3.89
C GLU A 659 32.80 -23.91 2.90
N ARG A 660 31.75 -23.11 3.17
CA ARG A 660 30.56 -23.00 2.32
C ARG A 660 30.91 -22.40 0.96
N ALA A 661 31.76 -21.38 0.91
CA ALA A 661 32.21 -20.80 -0.36
C ALA A 661 33.01 -21.79 -1.21
N ALA A 662 33.84 -22.65 -0.59
CA ALA A 662 34.57 -23.69 -1.30
C ALA A 662 33.68 -24.80 -1.86
N GLN A 663 32.45 -24.93 -1.35
CA GLN A 663 31.44 -25.91 -1.76
C GLN A 663 30.23 -25.24 -2.43
N SER A 664 30.41 -24.05 -3.00
CA SER A 664 29.36 -23.29 -3.68
C SER A 664 29.33 -23.57 -5.19
N CYS A 665 28.24 -23.18 -5.86
CA CYS A 665 28.11 -23.24 -7.30
C CYS A 665 29.17 -22.35 -7.96
N ASP A 666 29.71 -22.81 -9.09
CA ASP A 666 30.67 -22.03 -9.88
C ASP A 666 29.97 -21.11 -10.91
N GLY A 667 28.66 -21.28 -11.11
CA GLY A 667 27.79 -20.39 -11.87
C GLY A 667 26.38 -20.33 -11.27
N PHE A 668 25.81 -19.13 -11.20
CA PHE A 668 24.42 -18.90 -10.81
C PHE A 668 23.85 -17.70 -11.57
N GLU A 669 22.75 -17.91 -12.29
CA GLU A 669 22.06 -16.88 -13.07
C GLU A 669 20.60 -16.81 -12.65
N ALA A 670 20.17 -15.62 -12.23
CA ALA A 670 18.80 -15.33 -11.82
C ALA A 670 18.01 -14.66 -12.96
N SER A 671 16.75 -15.05 -13.13
CA SER A 671 15.82 -14.42 -14.06
C SER A 671 14.40 -14.36 -13.47
N SER A 672 13.50 -13.63 -14.12
CA SER A 672 12.10 -13.60 -13.67
C SER A 672 11.37 -14.94 -13.85
N ASP A 673 11.92 -15.86 -14.65
CA ASP A 673 11.40 -17.21 -14.81
C ASP A 673 12.02 -18.22 -13.81
N GLY A 674 12.87 -17.79 -12.88
CA GLY A 674 13.54 -18.64 -11.89
C GLY A 674 15.06 -18.47 -11.90
N PHE A 675 15.84 -19.55 -11.84
CA PHE A 675 17.30 -19.48 -11.89
C PHE A 675 17.94 -20.75 -12.47
N SER A 676 19.19 -20.62 -12.92
CA SER A 676 20.05 -21.73 -13.27
C SER A 676 21.34 -21.70 -12.47
N ALA A 677 21.88 -22.87 -12.13
CA ALA A 677 23.14 -23.00 -11.41
C ALA A 677 23.95 -24.20 -11.90
N HIS A 678 25.26 -24.15 -11.72
CA HIS A 678 26.16 -25.27 -12.01
C HIS A 678 27.03 -25.59 -10.79
N ILE A 679 27.17 -26.89 -10.49
CA ILE A 679 28.01 -27.36 -9.39
C ILE A 679 28.55 -28.77 -9.67
N THR A 680 29.81 -28.99 -9.30
CA THR A 680 30.45 -30.31 -9.35
C THR A 680 30.56 -30.89 -7.94
N LEU A 681 30.08 -32.12 -7.76
CA LEU A 681 30.02 -32.77 -6.44
C LEU A 681 30.85 -34.05 -6.38
N ASP A 682 31.51 -34.26 -5.23
CA ASP A 682 32.30 -35.46 -4.93
C ASP A 682 31.45 -36.64 -4.45
N LYS A 683 30.27 -36.36 -3.89
CA LYS A 683 29.25 -37.32 -3.49
C LYS A 683 27.85 -36.71 -3.68
N GLN A 684 26.81 -37.52 -3.56
CA GLN A 684 25.43 -37.03 -3.58
C GLN A 684 25.21 -36.09 -2.38
N LYS A 685 24.77 -34.86 -2.64
CA LYS A 685 24.53 -33.83 -1.61
C LYS A 685 23.26 -33.03 -1.90
N LEU A 686 22.73 -32.42 -0.85
CA LEU A 686 21.77 -31.33 -0.99
C LEU A 686 22.52 -30.03 -1.30
N VAL A 687 22.12 -29.37 -2.39
CA VAL A 687 22.59 -28.03 -2.74
C VAL A 687 21.57 -27.03 -2.23
N PHE A 688 21.96 -26.23 -1.25
CA PHE A 688 21.10 -25.24 -0.61
C PHE A 688 21.14 -23.91 -1.34
N PHE A 689 19.97 -23.30 -1.48
CA PHE A 689 19.79 -21.96 -2.03
C PHE A 689 19.06 -21.09 -1.02
N SER A 690 19.60 -19.89 -0.74
CA SER A 690 18.90 -18.86 0.05
C SER A 690 17.84 -18.14 -0.78
N VAL A 691 16.91 -18.95 -1.30
CA VAL A 691 15.73 -18.57 -2.05
C VAL A 691 14.52 -19.17 -1.32
N PRO A 692 13.49 -18.37 -0.99
CA PRO A 692 12.29 -18.89 -0.36
C PRO A 692 11.63 -19.98 -1.22
N TYR A 693 11.27 -21.08 -0.59
CA TYR A 693 10.47 -22.13 -1.21
C TYR A 693 9.11 -21.56 -1.63
N ASP A 694 8.64 -21.94 -2.81
CA ASP A 694 7.33 -21.60 -3.35
C ASP A 694 6.82 -22.76 -4.19
N ASP A 695 5.53 -23.09 -4.07
CA ASP A 695 4.93 -24.18 -4.85
C ASP A 695 4.95 -23.91 -6.36
N GLY A 696 5.14 -22.66 -6.77
CA GLY A 696 5.34 -22.26 -8.15
C GLY A 696 6.68 -22.71 -8.75
N PHE A 697 7.63 -23.20 -7.96
CA PHE A 697 8.92 -23.68 -8.47
C PHE A 697 8.87 -25.13 -8.96
N THR A 698 9.66 -25.42 -9.99
CA THR A 698 9.97 -26.77 -10.46
C THR A 698 11.44 -26.86 -10.79
N ALA A 699 12.14 -27.85 -10.23
CA ALA A 699 13.57 -28.06 -10.44
C ALA A 699 13.87 -29.22 -11.40
N TYR A 700 14.94 -29.05 -12.15
CA TYR A 700 15.55 -30.04 -13.03
C TYR A 700 17.05 -30.12 -12.72
N VAL A 701 17.59 -31.33 -12.67
CA VAL A 701 19.03 -31.58 -12.57
C VAL A 701 19.42 -32.42 -13.77
N ASN A 702 20.34 -31.90 -14.59
CA ASN A 702 20.77 -32.53 -15.85
C ASN A 702 19.57 -32.87 -16.77
N GLY A 703 18.58 -31.97 -16.81
CA GLY A 703 17.34 -32.10 -17.59
C GLY A 703 16.28 -33.05 -17.01
N ALA A 704 16.57 -33.78 -15.93
CA ALA A 704 15.60 -34.63 -15.25
C ALA A 704 14.88 -33.87 -14.13
N LYS A 705 13.55 -33.94 -14.09
CA LYS A 705 12.76 -33.30 -13.03
C LYS A 705 13.09 -33.94 -11.67
N VAL A 706 13.39 -33.11 -10.67
CA VAL A 706 13.68 -33.53 -9.30
C VAL A 706 12.75 -32.84 -8.30
N GLY A 707 12.67 -33.37 -7.08
CA GLY A 707 11.97 -32.72 -5.97
C GLY A 707 12.78 -31.52 -5.44
N ILE A 708 12.07 -30.53 -4.91
CA ILE A 708 12.66 -29.42 -4.16
C ILE A 708 12.36 -29.68 -2.68
N GLU A 709 13.40 -29.67 -1.85
CA GLU A 709 13.25 -29.81 -0.40
C GLU A 709 13.05 -28.43 0.22
N LYS A 710 11.97 -28.24 0.98
CA LYS A 710 11.82 -27.07 1.86
C LYS A 710 12.66 -27.32 3.12
N VAL A 711 13.65 -26.46 3.37
CA VAL A 711 14.65 -26.62 4.44
C VAL A 711 14.89 -25.29 5.15
N SER A 712 15.57 -25.30 6.30
CA SER A 712 16.02 -24.07 6.98
C SER A 712 14.92 -23.04 7.21
N GLY A 713 13.72 -23.51 7.61
CA GLY A 713 12.59 -22.65 7.92
C GLY A 713 12.00 -21.97 6.68
N GLY A 714 12.00 -22.61 5.51
CA GLY A 714 11.31 -22.10 4.33
C GLY A 714 12.21 -21.70 3.17
N LEU A 715 13.50 -21.95 3.24
CA LEU A 715 14.39 -21.89 2.09
C LEU A 715 14.34 -23.22 1.31
N MET A 716 15.09 -23.31 0.22
CA MET A 716 15.06 -24.50 -0.64
C MET A 716 16.41 -25.18 -0.77
N ALA A 717 16.39 -26.50 -0.92
CA ALA A 717 17.55 -27.30 -1.32
C ALA A 717 17.16 -28.29 -2.42
N ILE A 718 18.13 -28.63 -3.27
CA ILE A 718 17.94 -29.53 -4.41
C ILE A 718 18.90 -30.71 -4.29
N PRO A 719 18.42 -31.96 -4.33
CA PRO A 719 19.27 -33.14 -4.32
C PRO A 719 20.02 -33.27 -5.65
N CYS A 720 21.35 -33.25 -5.59
CA CYS A 720 22.23 -33.35 -6.75
C CYS A 720 23.12 -34.60 -6.67
N GLN A 721 23.51 -35.12 -7.83
CA GLN A 721 24.25 -36.37 -7.96
C GLN A 721 25.77 -36.13 -7.93
N VAL A 722 26.54 -37.22 -7.84
CA VAL A 722 28.00 -37.14 -8.00
C VAL A 722 28.37 -36.67 -9.40
N GLY A 723 29.39 -35.81 -9.51
CA GLY A 723 29.87 -35.25 -10.78
C GLY A 723 29.22 -33.91 -11.09
N ASP A 724 29.15 -33.59 -12.38
CA ASP A 724 28.60 -32.30 -12.86
C ASP A 724 27.07 -32.29 -12.78
N ASN A 725 26.53 -31.19 -12.25
CA ASN A 725 25.11 -30.95 -12.14
C ASN A 725 24.76 -29.59 -12.74
N GLU A 726 24.01 -29.59 -13.83
CA GLU A 726 23.28 -28.43 -14.33
C GLU A 726 21.91 -28.38 -13.66
N ILE A 727 21.70 -27.37 -12.83
CA ILE A 727 20.46 -27.15 -12.08
C ILE A 727 19.65 -26.07 -12.80
N GLU A 728 18.42 -26.37 -13.16
CA GLU A 728 17.46 -25.40 -13.70
C GLU A 728 16.23 -25.38 -12.81
N VAL A 729 15.87 -24.21 -12.29
CA VAL A 729 14.68 -24.00 -11.48
C VAL A 729 13.78 -23.00 -12.19
N VAL A 730 12.58 -23.46 -12.55
CA VAL A 730 11.58 -22.67 -13.28
C VAL A 730 10.46 -22.28 -12.33
N TYR A 731 10.15 -20.98 -12.29
CA TYR A 731 9.04 -20.40 -11.55
C TYR A 731 7.83 -20.15 -12.45
N ARG A 732 6.65 -20.61 -12.01
CA ARG A 732 5.36 -20.25 -12.59
C ARG A 732 4.36 -19.97 -11.47
N SER A 733 3.83 -18.75 -11.42
CA SER A 733 2.77 -18.40 -10.49
C SER A 733 1.56 -19.33 -10.71
N GLN A 734 1.28 -20.19 -9.72
CA GLN A 734 0.12 -21.06 -9.76
C GLN A 734 -1.18 -20.26 -9.69
N SER A 735 -1.17 -19.15 -8.95
CA SER A 735 -2.33 -18.30 -8.75
C SER A 735 -2.73 -17.56 -10.03
N PHE A 736 -1.77 -17.23 -10.90
CA PHE A 736 -2.04 -16.53 -12.15
C PHE A 736 -2.99 -17.30 -13.07
N MET A 737 -2.74 -18.60 -13.32
CA MET A 737 -3.56 -19.40 -14.23
C MET A 737 -4.98 -19.60 -13.69
N ALA A 738 -5.11 -19.84 -12.39
CA ALA A 738 -6.41 -19.92 -11.72
C ALA A 738 -7.16 -18.59 -11.81
N GLY A 739 -6.50 -17.47 -11.52
CA GLY A 739 -7.06 -16.12 -11.65
C GLY A 739 -7.50 -15.80 -13.08
N LEU A 740 -6.70 -16.19 -14.07
CA LEU A 740 -7.02 -16.02 -15.50
C LEU A 740 -8.26 -16.81 -15.90
N ALA A 741 -8.38 -18.08 -15.47
CA ALA A 741 -9.55 -18.91 -15.72
C ALA A 741 -10.82 -18.31 -15.08
N ILE A 742 -10.71 -17.82 -13.85
CA ILE A 742 -11.80 -17.13 -13.13
C ILE A 742 -12.23 -15.88 -13.91
N SER A 743 -11.27 -15.02 -14.29
CA SER A 743 -11.53 -13.82 -15.11
C SER A 743 -12.21 -14.15 -16.43
N ALA A 744 -11.68 -15.12 -17.19
CA ALA A 744 -12.25 -15.55 -18.47
C ALA A 744 -13.70 -16.02 -18.31
N SER A 745 -13.99 -16.81 -17.26
CA SER A 745 -15.35 -17.23 -16.95
C SER A 745 -16.27 -16.04 -16.63
N GLY A 746 -15.78 -15.05 -15.88
CA GLY A 746 -16.49 -13.79 -15.59
C GLY A 746 -16.84 -13.01 -16.86
N PHE A 747 -15.90 -12.87 -17.80
CA PHE A 747 -16.16 -12.20 -19.09
C PHE A 747 -17.17 -12.96 -19.96
N VAL A 748 -17.10 -14.29 -20.00
CA VAL A 748 -18.11 -15.10 -20.71
C VAL A 748 -19.49 -14.90 -20.10
N LEU A 749 -19.59 -14.97 -18.76
CA LEU A 749 -20.85 -14.71 -18.05
C LEU A 749 -21.37 -13.29 -18.29
N TYR A 750 -20.50 -12.30 -18.36
CA TYR A 750 -20.85 -10.92 -18.69
C TYR A 750 -21.50 -10.79 -20.07
N ILE A 751 -20.89 -11.40 -21.10
CA ILE A 751 -21.42 -11.40 -22.47
C ILE A 751 -22.77 -12.10 -22.53
N LEU A 752 -22.89 -13.27 -21.89
CA LEU A 752 -24.15 -14.03 -21.83
C LEU A 752 -25.25 -13.23 -21.10
N TYR A 753 -24.91 -12.59 -19.99
CA TYR A 753 -25.80 -11.73 -19.22
C TYR A 753 -26.37 -10.59 -20.08
N LEU A 754 -25.50 -9.86 -20.79
CA LEU A 754 -25.92 -8.78 -21.69
C LEU A 754 -26.81 -9.29 -22.84
N ALA A 755 -26.48 -10.45 -23.43
CA ALA A 755 -27.28 -11.06 -24.49
C ALA A 755 -28.69 -11.43 -24.00
N LEU A 756 -28.81 -11.95 -22.78
CA LEU A 756 -30.12 -12.29 -22.17
C LEU A 756 -30.94 -11.03 -21.87
N CYS A 757 -30.31 -9.97 -21.36
CA CYS A 757 -30.99 -8.70 -21.08
C CYS A 757 -31.47 -8.00 -22.36
N THR A 758 -30.70 -8.06 -23.45
CA THR A 758 -31.06 -7.44 -24.73
C THR A 758 -32.17 -8.20 -25.46
N LYS A 759 -32.17 -9.55 -25.44
CA LYS A 759 -33.26 -10.36 -26.02
C LYS A 759 -34.61 -10.06 -25.36
N LYS A 760 -34.65 -9.97 -24.03
CA LYS A 760 -35.89 -9.62 -23.30
C LYS A 760 -36.43 -8.23 -23.66
N LYS A 761 -35.55 -7.27 -24.00
CA LYS A 761 -35.94 -5.93 -24.43
C LYS A 761 -36.48 -5.88 -25.87
N LYS A 762 -36.20 -6.90 -26.71
CA LYS A 762 -36.78 -7.03 -28.06
C LYS A 762 -38.13 -7.79 -28.07
N GLN A 763 -38.42 -8.54 -27.01
CA GLN A 763 -39.65 -9.33 -26.85
C GLN A 763 -40.74 -8.59 -26.05
N GLN A 764 -40.40 -7.47 -25.41
CA GLN A 764 -41.30 -6.50 -24.80
C GLN A 764 -41.40 -5.29 -25.70
#